data_AF-A0AAU3S879-F1
#
_entry.id   AF-A0AAU3S879-F1
#
_cell.length_a   1.000
_cell.length_b   1.000
_cell.length_c   1.000
_cell.angle_alpha   90.00
_cell.angle_beta   90.00
_cell.angle_gamma   90.00
#
_symmetry.space_group_name_H-M   'P 1'
#
loop_
_entity.id
_entity.type
_entity.pdbx_description
1 polymer ?
#
loop_
_entity_poly.entity_id
_entity_poly.type
_entity_poly.pdbx_seq_one_letter_code
_entity_poly.pdbx_strand_id
1 'polypeptide(L)'
;MDTEGTHDARGTEARSVPRPAAPPPVPALPPAFPPQPARPPGRPPLGEWLRTPRAAAEPGLWRYGHRPRPTDAVHRVPDRALLSGAVIALLGAVLVWSLWRNGYVPHRMVLLELFTPSDWWGLHRRPPAALTALAAYNSLVAVAVIYVFGHFGNWREVFRRYAVDHPQPARAVRTALVAVALAWFVIWADDWLPFYSLAFGVVPHSWIFSDDPVATKDATDTVTTVYHVVVVVAALWVCGRAGDWLGLFRERTGRAPDGRTAAPAGAPADRTPADWPQLREAGQHAAADRLAADAESGRMNDVDCARVRRAWTSVVADPARLPAFTDAVLRDGSRACLHPSGDRDLPARAATHDLLTSQVRIGRFADLENNPPARRGAGAAVDPAALGTSLLALGPSGAGKTRQLVRPVVESLALQALAGQAAVVAVGAAGTPLGADEAYDVIVRPGDPASEYDLDLYGGTADPDEAAALLAEACAGDLPDADVRRAATALAQLLGPYRAAYGRFPSVPRLRELLDGSGDALDELRADLDRQAHPALHRELDARARQADIPGDPGLVLADRLACLDRPAFAAFFDTTGHSRPFSLRALEHPVRVRVDLPERAHPEAARLLNRLLLAQFTTNAVARQDRSLFACLVLDDATHAVTAGSVRALQRLRQANAGVVLTLRALGDVPERLHTSLLAAVGCHMAFCGVTTWDGQLLAQLWGTEWVETTEVAKHAVFADQPLTRALHSLRKLATGKPVTRDAVTVRKVERERWSASQLAHQVPAGHAVLSLTDVGGEHAPPLLVDLRG
;
A
#
# COMPACT_ATOMS: atom_id res chain seq x y z
N MET A 1 -15.61 -57.70 -59.83
CA MET A 1 -14.95 -56.62 -60.57
C MET A 1 -13.48 -56.65 -60.17
N ASP A 2 -12.71 -57.28 -61.08
CA ASP A 2 -11.29 -57.13 -61.40
C ASP A 2 -10.28 -57.26 -60.23
N THR A 3 -9.81 -58.47 -59.88
CA THR A 3 -8.77 -59.35 -60.49
C THR A 3 -7.36 -59.13 -59.89
N GLU A 4 -6.84 -60.19 -59.26
CA GLU A 4 -5.46 -60.74 -59.24
C GLU A 4 -4.28 -59.74 -59.13
N GLY A 5 -3.24 -59.93 -58.31
CA GLY A 5 -2.70 -61.11 -57.65
C GLY A 5 -1.17 -60.93 -57.52
N THR A 6 -0.60 -61.35 -56.37
CA THR A 6 0.72 -62.01 -56.20
C THR A 6 2.02 -61.38 -56.77
N HIS A 7 3.02 -61.13 -55.91
CA HIS A 7 4.13 -62.09 -55.65
C HIS A 7 5.27 -61.55 -54.76
N ASP A 8 5.93 -62.51 -54.12
CA ASP A 8 6.98 -62.49 -53.10
C ASP A 8 8.36 -61.89 -53.45
N ALA A 9 8.99 -61.39 -52.39
CA ALA A 9 10.39 -61.50 -51.92
C ALA A 9 11.55 -61.85 -52.88
N ARG A 10 12.64 -61.05 -52.84
CA ARG A 10 13.97 -61.39 -52.25
C ARG A 10 15.10 -60.45 -52.71
N GLY A 11 16.01 -60.16 -51.76
CA GLY A 11 17.37 -59.61 -51.97
C GLY A 11 17.42 -58.09 -51.81
N THR A 12 18.21 -57.47 -50.93
CA THR A 12 19.58 -57.80 -50.54
C THR A 12 19.92 -57.16 -49.18
N GLU A 13 20.47 -57.95 -48.26
CA GLU A 13 21.26 -57.44 -47.14
C GLU A 13 22.60 -56.86 -47.63
N ALA A 14 23.15 -55.86 -46.93
CA ALA A 14 24.47 -56.00 -46.27
C ALA A 14 24.90 -54.73 -45.50
N ARG A 15 25.27 -54.98 -44.23
CA ARG A 15 26.09 -54.19 -43.28
C ARG A 15 25.33 -53.17 -42.42
N SER A 16 25.39 -53.21 -41.08
CA SER A 16 26.41 -53.77 -40.18
C SER A 16 25.84 -54.34 -38.87
N VAL A 17 26.58 -55.31 -38.33
CA VAL A 17 26.27 -56.28 -37.27
C VAL A 17 26.51 -55.68 -35.86
N PRO A 18 25.86 -56.21 -34.79
CA PRO A 18 25.86 -55.68 -33.44
C PRO A 18 26.97 -56.28 -32.54
N ARG A 19 27.16 -55.73 -31.34
CA ARG A 19 27.88 -56.37 -30.23
C ARG A 19 27.05 -56.39 -28.94
N PRO A 20 27.34 -57.35 -28.03
CA PRO A 20 26.36 -58.04 -27.20
C PRO A 20 26.32 -57.52 -25.75
N ALA A 21 25.33 -58.06 -25.02
CA ALA A 21 24.89 -57.73 -23.67
C ALA A 21 26.00 -57.62 -22.59
N ALA A 22 25.81 -56.62 -21.72
CA ALA A 22 26.40 -56.51 -20.39
C ALA A 22 25.38 -57.02 -19.33
N PRO A 23 25.83 -57.44 -18.13
CA PRO A 23 25.05 -58.25 -17.18
C PRO A 23 23.93 -57.45 -16.50
N PRO A 24 22.91 -58.10 -15.92
CA PRO A 24 21.79 -57.40 -15.29
C PRO A 24 22.28 -56.61 -14.07
N PRO A 25 21.93 -55.31 -13.95
CA PRO A 25 22.22 -54.54 -12.74
C PRO A 25 21.31 -54.99 -11.60
N VAL A 26 21.94 -55.25 -10.46
CA VAL A 26 21.34 -55.55 -9.16
C VAL A 26 20.29 -54.49 -8.79
N PRO A 27 19.09 -54.83 -8.28
CA PRO A 27 18.10 -53.83 -7.91
C PRO A 27 18.65 -52.94 -6.78
N ALA A 28 18.69 -51.64 -7.06
CA ALA A 28 19.07 -50.63 -6.09
C ALA A 28 18.06 -50.59 -4.93
N LEU A 29 18.57 -50.63 -3.70
CA LEU A 29 17.78 -50.33 -2.51
C LEU A 29 17.08 -48.97 -2.67
N PRO A 30 15.80 -48.85 -2.26
CA PRO A 30 15.07 -47.59 -2.38
C PRO A 30 15.73 -46.50 -1.51
N PRO A 31 15.84 -45.26 -2.01
CA PRO A 31 16.36 -44.15 -1.22
C PRO A 31 15.45 -43.90 -0.01
N ALA A 32 16.05 -43.81 1.17
CA ALA A 32 15.37 -43.68 2.46
C ALA A 32 14.70 -42.31 2.72
N PHE A 33 14.42 -41.51 1.69
CA PHE A 33 13.69 -40.24 1.84
C PHE A 33 12.79 -39.97 0.64
N PRO A 34 11.52 -39.56 0.85
CA PRO A 34 10.65 -39.16 -0.25
C PRO A 34 11.24 -37.93 -0.97
N PRO A 35 11.12 -37.85 -2.30
CA PRO A 35 11.55 -36.66 -3.05
C PRO A 35 10.76 -35.44 -2.59
N GLN A 36 11.47 -34.31 -2.45
CA GLN A 36 10.85 -33.01 -2.14
C GLN A 36 9.72 -32.70 -3.15
N PRO A 37 8.57 -32.15 -2.71
CA PRO A 37 7.59 -31.63 -3.63
C PRO A 37 8.25 -30.55 -4.50
N ALA A 38 8.10 -30.71 -5.81
CA ALA A 38 8.64 -29.78 -6.79
C ALA A 38 8.15 -28.36 -6.51
N ARG A 39 9.09 -27.40 -6.54
CA ARG A 39 8.85 -25.98 -6.33
C ARG A 39 7.76 -25.50 -7.32
N PRO A 40 6.70 -24.82 -6.86
CA PRO A 40 5.77 -24.19 -7.80
C PRO A 40 6.52 -23.10 -8.60
N PRO A 41 6.29 -22.99 -9.92
CA PRO A 41 6.96 -22.00 -10.77
C PRO A 41 6.58 -20.57 -10.35
N GLY A 42 7.57 -19.68 -10.22
CA GLY A 42 7.36 -18.24 -10.02
C GLY A 42 7.81 -17.65 -8.66
N ARG A 43 8.35 -18.46 -7.75
CA ARG A 43 8.83 -18.00 -6.43
C ARG A 43 10.33 -17.67 -6.45
N PRO A 44 10.75 -16.46 -6.03
CA PRO A 44 12.18 -16.15 -5.89
C PRO A 44 12.79 -17.04 -4.80
N PRO A 45 14.07 -17.45 -4.94
CA PRO A 45 14.78 -18.15 -3.87
C PRO A 45 14.75 -17.34 -2.57
N LEU A 46 14.69 -18.02 -1.42
CA LEU A 46 14.52 -17.38 -0.11
C LEU A 46 15.55 -16.27 0.14
N GLY A 47 16.82 -16.49 -0.24
CA GLY A 47 17.87 -15.48 -0.11
C GLY A 47 17.62 -14.22 -0.93
N GLU A 48 17.01 -14.32 -2.13
CA GLU A 48 16.60 -13.16 -2.91
C GLU A 48 15.39 -12.45 -2.27
N TRP A 49 14.42 -13.23 -1.77
CA TRP A 49 13.25 -12.68 -1.07
C TRP A 49 13.62 -11.92 0.22
N LEU A 50 14.62 -12.38 0.97
CA LEU A 50 15.12 -11.70 2.18
C LEU A 50 15.91 -10.43 1.84
N ARG A 51 16.66 -10.43 0.74
CA ARG A 51 17.47 -9.27 0.29
C ARG A 51 16.66 -8.21 -0.43
N THR A 52 15.52 -8.56 -1.00
CA THR A 52 14.69 -7.61 -1.75
C THR A 52 14.19 -6.51 -0.80
N PRO A 53 14.43 -5.23 -1.12
CA PRO A 53 14.05 -4.12 -0.27
C PRO A 53 12.53 -4.01 -0.16
N ARG A 54 12.06 -3.60 1.02
CA ARG A 54 10.66 -3.32 1.32
C ARG A 54 10.54 -1.84 1.67
N ALA A 55 9.86 -1.07 0.82
CA ALA A 55 9.66 0.34 1.08
C ALA A 55 8.74 0.50 2.31
N ALA A 56 9.06 1.44 3.20
CA ALA A 56 8.07 1.96 4.15
C ALA A 56 7.03 2.71 3.31
N ALA A 57 5.84 2.15 3.20
CA ALA A 57 4.82 2.65 2.32
C ALA A 57 3.46 2.70 3.01
N GLU A 58 2.70 3.70 2.62
CA GLU A 58 1.30 3.90 2.97
C GLU A 58 0.46 2.63 2.77
N PRO A 59 -0.70 2.52 3.45
CA PRO A 59 -1.59 1.38 3.31
C PRO A 59 -1.95 1.10 1.84
N GLY A 60 -2.15 -0.19 1.54
CA GLY A 60 -2.56 -0.64 0.22
C GLY A 60 -1.46 -0.84 -0.80
N LEU A 61 -0.23 -0.36 -0.55
CA LEU A 61 0.88 -0.56 -1.46
C LEU A 61 1.60 -1.89 -1.19
N TRP A 62 1.82 -2.66 -2.24
CA TRP A 62 2.69 -3.85 -2.18
C TRP A 62 4.14 -3.42 -1.99
N ARG A 63 4.71 -3.71 -0.82
CA ARG A 63 6.03 -3.19 -0.39
C ARG A 63 7.20 -3.96 -1.00
N TYR A 64 7.03 -5.25 -1.26
CA TYR A 64 8.10 -6.12 -1.76
C TYR A 64 8.59 -5.67 -3.13
N GLY A 65 9.83 -5.17 -3.18
CA GLY A 65 10.47 -4.70 -4.42
C GLY A 65 9.90 -3.38 -4.95
N HIS A 66 9.10 -2.65 -4.17
CA HIS A 66 8.53 -1.38 -4.61
C HIS A 66 9.61 -0.32 -4.79
N ARG A 67 9.59 0.37 -5.94
CA ARG A 67 10.40 1.55 -6.21
C ARG A 67 9.48 2.69 -6.59
N PRO A 68 9.47 3.81 -5.84
CA PRO A 68 8.61 4.94 -6.14
C PRO A 68 8.96 5.50 -7.53
N ARG A 69 7.94 5.74 -8.36
CA ARG A 69 8.14 6.45 -9.63
C ARG A 69 8.58 7.89 -9.30
N PRO A 70 9.65 8.41 -9.94
CA PRO A 70 10.10 9.78 -9.70
C PRO A 70 8.99 10.78 -10.07
N THR A 71 8.51 11.52 -9.07
CA THR A 71 7.29 12.34 -9.13
C THR A 71 7.46 13.64 -9.95
N ASP A 72 8.70 14.01 -10.30
CA ASP A 72 9.05 15.28 -10.94
C ASP A 72 8.69 15.43 -12.43
N ALA A 73 8.09 14.42 -13.07
CA ALA A 73 7.81 14.50 -14.50
C ALA A 73 6.60 15.39 -14.85
N VAL A 74 5.63 15.53 -13.94
CA VAL A 74 4.31 16.12 -14.27
C VAL A 74 4.30 17.66 -14.20
N HIS A 75 5.29 18.29 -13.56
CA HIS A 75 5.41 19.76 -13.47
C HIS A 75 6.68 20.31 -14.15
N ARG A 76 7.38 19.49 -14.95
CA ARG A 76 8.52 19.98 -15.73
C ARG A 76 8.05 20.98 -16.77
N VAL A 77 8.56 22.22 -16.66
CA VAL A 77 8.45 23.21 -17.73
C VAL A 77 9.02 22.57 -19.01
N PRO A 78 8.22 22.51 -20.10
CA PRO A 78 8.67 21.88 -21.34
C PRO A 78 9.92 22.59 -21.87
N ASP A 79 10.85 21.81 -22.43
CA ASP A 79 12.20 22.26 -22.80
C ASP A 79 12.20 23.48 -23.72
N ARG A 80 11.22 23.52 -24.62
CA ARG A 80 10.99 24.63 -25.54
C ARG A 80 10.58 25.90 -24.81
N ALA A 81 9.72 25.80 -23.80
CA ALA A 81 9.30 26.95 -23.00
C ALA A 81 10.46 27.49 -22.16
N LEU A 82 11.23 26.62 -21.51
CA LEU A 82 12.40 26.98 -20.71
C LEU A 82 13.47 27.71 -21.56
N LEU A 83 13.85 27.14 -22.71
CA LEU A 83 14.83 27.74 -23.61
C LEU A 83 14.32 29.04 -24.24
N SER A 84 13.05 29.09 -24.64
CA SER A 84 12.46 30.32 -25.21
C SER A 84 12.41 31.45 -24.18
N GLY A 85 12.07 31.16 -22.92
CA GLY A 85 12.06 32.13 -21.84
C GLY A 85 13.46 32.68 -21.55
N ALA A 86 14.46 31.82 -21.52
CA ALA A 86 15.86 32.21 -21.33
C ALA A 86 16.36 33.10 -22.48
N VAL A 87 16.11 32.72 -23.74
CA VAL A 87 16.50 33.50 -24.93
C VAL A 87 15.80 34.86 -24.96
N ILE A 88 14.50 34.91 -24.67
CA ILE A 88 13.75 36.17 -24.61
C ILE A 88 14.31 37.07 -23.51
N ALA A 89 14.62 36.52 -22.33
CA ALA A 89 15.22 37.29 -21.25
C ALA A 89 16.62 37.82 -21.62
N LEU A 90 17.44 37.06 -22.33
CA LEU A 90 18.74 37.52 -22.85
C LEU A 90 18.58 38.65 -23.86
N LEU A 91 17.68 38.50 -24.85
CA LEU A 91 17.40 39.55 -25.83
C LEU A 91 16.85 40.82 -25.16
N GLY A 92 16.01 40.66 -24.13
CA GLY A 92 15.53 41.76 -23.30
C GLY A 92 16.65 42.47 -22.55
N ALA A 93 17.56 41.71 -21.92
CA ALA A 93 18.73 42.25 -21.24
C ALA A 93 19.65 43.03 -22.19
N VAL A 94 19.93 42.47 -23.37
CA VAL A 94 20.75 43.12 -24.40
C VAL A 94 20.08 44.41 -24.90
N LEU A 95 18.77 44.40 -25.11
CA LEU A 95 18.02 45.58 -25.54
C LEU A 95 18.06 46.68 -24.47
N VAL A 96 17.74 46.36 -23.21
CA VAL A 96 17.76 47.32 -22.10
C VAL A 96 19.17 47.88 -21.90
N TRP A 97 20.19 47.02 -21.93
CA TRP A 97 21.58 47.45 -21.82
C TRP A 97 22.03 48.33 -23.00
N SER A 98 21.61 47.99 -24.22
CA SER A 98 21.89 48.79 -25.42
C SER A 98 21.25 50.19 -25.33
N LEU A 99 19.99 50.27 -24.89
CA LEU A 99 19.31 51.55 -24.68
C LEU A 99 19.98 52.39 -23.59
N TRP A 100 20.41 51.75 -22.50
CA TRP A 100 21.15 52.41 -21.42
C TRP A 100 22.48 52.97 -21.90
N ARG A 101 23.28 52.16 -22.59
CA ARG A 101 24.61 52.53 -23.10
C ARG A 101 24.54 53.68 -24.11
N ASN A 102 23.62 53.57 -25.07
CA ASN A 102 23.46 54.56 -26.14
C ASN A 102 22.76 55.86 -25.68
N GLY A 103 22.30 55.93 -24.43
CA GLY A 103 21.75 57.16 -23.85
C GLY A 103 20.32 57.46 -24.25
N TYR A 104 19.58 56.47 -24.74
CA TYR A 104 18.16 56.61 -25.05
C TYR A 104 17.28 56.63 -23.79
N VAL A 105 17.82 56.27 -22.63
CA VAL A 105 17.12 56.35 -21.33
C VAL A 105 17.20 57.79 -20.80
N PRO A 106 16.07 58.51 -20.74
CA PRO A 106 16.04 59.86 -20.19
C PRO A 106 16.48 59.83 -18.72
N HIS A 107 17.17 60.87 -18.26
CA HIS A 107 17.56 61.03 -16.84
C HIS A 107 18.52 59.94 -16.30
N ARG A 108 19.19 59.15 -17.16
CA ARG A 108 20.12 58.08 -16.71
C ARG A 108 21.22 58.56 -15.76
N MET A 109 21.63 59.82 -15.86
CA MET A 109 22.70 60.40 -15.04
C MET A 109 22.22 61.01 -13.72
N VAL A 110 20.90 61.16 -13.50
CA VAL A 110 20.37 61.91 -12.35
C VAL A 110 20.83 61.33 -11.01
N LEU A 111 20.84 60.00 -10.87
CA LEU A 111 21.35 59.36 -9.65
C LEU A 111 22.85 59.58 -9.47
N LEU A 112 23.63 59.60 -10.54
CA LEU A 112 25.07 59.81 -10.47
C LEU A 112 25.41 61.27 -10.15
N GLU A 113 24.71 62.21 -10.79
CA GLU A 113 24.83 63.67 -10.57
C GLU A 113 24.41 64.07 -9.15
N LEU A 114 23.49 63.33 -8.52
CA LEU A 114 23.08 63.56 -7.13
C LEU A 114 24.19 63.26 -6.11
N PHE A 115 25.05 62.28 -6.39
CA PHE A 115 26.10 61.82 -5.46
C PHE A 115 27.51 62.29 -5.86
N THR A 116 27.66 63.06 -6.94
CA THR A 116 28.96 63.56 -7.42
C THR A 116 28.95 65.09 -7.56
N PRO A 117 30.11 65.77 -7.40
CA PRO A 117 30.17 67.23 -7.56
C PRO A 117 29.68 67.67 -8.95
N SER A 118 28.88 68.74 -9.00
CA SER A 118 28.34 69.31 -10.26
C SER A 118 29.42 69.67 -11.27
N ASP A 119 30.60 70.07 -10.78
CA ASP A 119 31.73 70.54 -11.59
C ASP A 119 32.38 69.42 -12.42
N TRP A 120 32.06 68.15 -12.13
CA TRP A 120 32.59 66.99 -12.87
C TRP A 120 31.94 66.80 -14.25
N TRP A 121 30.75 67.36 -14.47
CA TRP A 121 29.90 67.07 -15.63
C TRP A 121 29.79 68.22 -16.65
N GLY A 122 30.63 69.24 -16.54
CA GLY A 122 30.69 70.41 -17.45
C GLY A 122 31.43 70.18 -18.78
N LEU A 123 31.62 71.27 -19.55
CA LEU A 123 32.26 71.30 -20.88
C LEU A 123 33.80 71.09 -20.86
N HIS A 124 34.43 71.06 -19.68
CA HIS A 124 35.86 70.83 -19.52
C HIS A 124 36.20 69.33 -19.49
N ARG A 125 37.47 68.97 -19.77
CA ARG A 125 37.94 67.59 -19.76
C ARG A 125 37.62 66.95 -18.40
N ARG A 126 36.80 65.90 -18.40
CA ARG A 126 36.32 65.23 -17.17
C ARG A 126 37.51 64.77 -16.33
N PRO A 127 37.51 65.02 -15.01
CA PRO A 127 38.57 64.53 -14.14
C PRO A 127 38.54 62.99 -14.11
N PRO A 128 39.69 62.35 -13.86
CA PRO A 128 39.77 60.89 -13.82
C PRO A 128 38.79 60.28 -12.81
N ALA A 129 38.60 60.92 -11.65
CA ALA A 129 37.60 60.51 -10.65
C ALA A 129 36.17 60.43 -11.22
N ALA A 130 35.76 61.35 -12.10
CA ALA A 130 34.44 61.32 -12.74
C ALA A 130 34.28 60.15 -13.72
N LEU A 131 35.33 59.78 -14.44
CA LEU A 131 35.34 58.61 -15.32
C LEU A 131 35.22 57.31 -14.52
N THR A 132 35.92 57.21 -13.38
CA THR A 132 35.82 56.04 -12.49
C THR A 132 34.42 55.90 -11.87
N ALA A 133 33.82 57.01 -11.43
CA ALA A 133 32.46 57.02 -10.87
C ALA A 133 31.41 56.62 -11.92
N LEU A 134 31.56 57.08 -13.16
CA LEU A 134 30.70 56.67 -14.27
C LEU A 134 30.85 55.18 -14.61
N ALA A 135 32.07 54.67 -14.62
CA ALA A 135 32.34 53.25 -14.85
C ALA A 135 31.74 52.37 -13.73
N ALA A 136 31.83 52.82 -12.48
CA ALA A 136 31.24 52.13 -11.33
C ALA A 136 29.70 52.11 -11.40
N TYR A 137 29.09 53.25 -11.72
CA TYR A 137 27.65 53.35 -11.87
C TYR A 137 27.11 52.48 -13.01
N ASN A 138 27.75 52.52 -14.18
CA ASN A 138 27.38 51.66 -15.30
C ASN A 138 27.58 50.17 -14.96
N SER A 139 28.62 49.81 -14.20
CA SER A 139 28.85 48.44 -13.75
C SER A 139 27.78 47.95 -12.78
N LEU A 140 27.32 48.79 -11.85
CA LEU A 140 26.20 48.47 -10.96
C LEU A 140 24.90 48.23 -11.74
N VAL A 141 24.61 49.09 -12.72
CA VAL A 141 23.42 48.94 -13.57
C VAL A 141 23.51 47.68 -14.43
N ALA A 142 24.68 47.39 -15.00
CA ALA A 142 24.92 46.15 -15.75
C ALA A 142 24.67 44.90 -14.88
N VAL A 143 25.19 44.89 -13.64
CA VAL A 143 24.95 43.81 -12.68
C VAL A 143 23.46 43.68 -12.35
N ALA A 144 22.75 44.79 -12.14
CA ALA A 144 21.30 44.77 -11.88
C ALA A 144 20.50 44.19 -13.07
N VAL A 145 20.83 44.58 -14.30
CA VAL A 145 20.21 44.04 -15.51
C VAL A 145 20.49 42.54 -15.64
N ILE A 146 21.74 42.10 -15.47
CA ILE A 146 22.11 40.68 -15.51
C ILE A 146 21.36 39.89 -14.43
N TYR A 147 21.24 40.44 -13.22
CA TYR A 147 20.55 39.79 -12.11
C TYR A 147 19.05 39.64 -12.36
N VAL A 148 18.37 40.73 -12.73
CA VAL A 148 16.92 40.75 -12.97
C VAL A 148 16.55 39.81 -14.11
N PHE A 149 17.22 39.94 -15.27
CA PHE A 149 16.93 39.09 -16.43
C PHE A 149 17.44 37.65 -16.26
N GLY A 150 18.51 37.45 -15.49
CA GLY A 150 18.97 36.12 -15.07
C GLY A 150 17.93 35.37 -14.25
N HIS A 151 17.26 36.09 -13.35
CA HIS A 151 16.16 35.55 -12.53
C HIS A 151 14.91 35.27 -13.38
N PHE A 152 14.42 36.26 -14.14
CA PHE A 152 13.22 36.10 -14.97
C PHE A 152 13.37 35.04 -16.08
N GLY A 153 14.58 34.87 -16.62
CA GLY A 153 14.86 33.87 -17.65
C GLY A 153 15.05 32.44 -17.13
N ASN A 154 14.95 32.21 -15.81
CA ASN A 154 15.27 30.92 -15.18
C ASN A 154 16.63 30.34 -15.60
N TRP A 155 17.63 31.21 -15.83
CA TRP A 155 18.96 30.80 -16.34
C TRP A 155 19.67 29.82 -15.41
N ARG A 156 19.37 29.86 -14.11
CA ARG A 156 19.83 28.87 -13.11
C ARG A 156 19.33 27.46 -13.42
N GLU A 157 18.07 27.32 -13.84
CA GLU A 157 17.47 26.02 -14.18
C GLU A 157 17.97 25.53 -15.54
N VAL A 158 18.20 26.43 -16.50
CA VAL A 158 18.86 26.10 -17.77
C VAL A 158 20.28 25.55 -17.52
N PHE A 159 21.08 26.24 -16.71
CA PHE A 159 22.43 25.79 -16.38
C PHE A 159 22.42 24.44 -15.66
N ARG A 160 21.54 24.27 -14.67
CA ARG A 160 21.38 23.00 -13.96
C ARG A 160 21.03 21.86 -14.93
N ARG A 161 19.98 22.04 -15.73
CA ARG A 161 19.43 20.99 -16.57
C ARG A 161 20.31 20.60 -17.77
N TYR A 162 20.97 21.57 -18.40
CA TYR A 162 21.75 21.31 -19.61
C TYR A 162 23.25 21.08 -19.34
N ALA A 163 23.80 21.64 -18.26
CA ALA A 163 25.22 21.50 -17.93
C ALA A 163 25.48 20.55 -16.73
N VAL A 164 24.62 20.54 -15.71
CA VAL A 164 24.88 19.85 -14.43
C VAL A 164 24.20 18.48 -14.33
N ASP A 165 22.94 18.34 -14.79
CA ASP A 165 22.10 17.13 -14.64
C ASP A 165 22.44 16.01 -15.64
N HIS A 166 23.73 15.74 -15.82
CA HIS A 166 24.22 14.68 -16.68
C HIS A 166 25.20 13.76 -15.92
N PRO A 167 25.24 12.47 -16.25
CA PRO A 167 26.25 11.58 -15.68
C PRO A 167 27.66 12.03 -16.09
N GLN A 168 28.65 11.77 -15.23
CA GLN A 168 30.05 11.94 -15.61
C GLN A 168 30.39 10.98 -16.77
N PRO A 169 31.20 11.37 -17.77
CA PRO A 169 31.98 12.60 -17.89
C PRO A 169 31.24 13.78 -18.55
N ALA A 170 30.01 13.61 -19.01
CA ALA A 170 29.29 14.61 -19.79
C ALA A 170 29.06 15.91 -19.01
N ARG A 171 28.81 15.83 -17.71
CA ARG A 171 28.72 17.00 -16.80
C ARG A 171 29.99 17.86 -16.81
N ALA A 172 31.16 17.24 -16.72
CA ALA A 172 32.44 17.95 -16.69
C ALA A 172 32.73 18.63 -18.04
N VAL A 173 32.48 17.92 -19.15
CA VAL A 173 32.67 18.48 -20.50
C VAL A 173 31.74 19.67 -20.75
N ARG A 174 30.47 19.55 -20.39
CA ARG A 174 29.48 20.61 -20.65
C ARG A 174 29.69 21.84 -19.78
N THR A 175 30.00 21.65 -18.51
CA THR A 175 30.39 22.78 -17.63
C THR A 175 31.69 23.43 -18.10
N ALA A 176 32.64 22.68 -18.66
CA ALA A 176 33.87 23.24 -19.25
C ALA A 176 33.58 24.05 -20.51
N LEU A 177 32.71 23.56 -21.39
CA LEU A 177 32.26 24.31 -22.57
C LEU A 177 31.54 25.61 -22.18
N VAL A 178 30.71 25.59 -21.14
CA VAL A 178 30.07 26.81 -20.60
C VAL A 178 31.11 27.78 -20.04
N ALA A 179 32.11 27.30 -19.30
CA ALA A 179 33.18 28.14 -18.78
C ALA A 179 33.98 28.83 -19.90
N VAL A 180 34.32 28.07 -20.95
CA VAL A 180 35.02 28.59 -22.13
C VAL A 180 34.16 29.59 -22.87
N ALA A 181 32.87 29.32 -23.07
CA ALA A 181 31.95 30.25 -23.72
C ALA A 181 31.79 31.55 -22.92
N LEU A 182 31.72 31.47 -21.59
CA LEU A 182 31.62 32.64 -20.71
C LEU A 182 32.91 33.47 -20.71
N ALA A 183 34.07 32.80 -20.66
CA ALA A 183 35.37 33.44 -20.80
C ALA A 183 35.52 34.15 -22.16
N TRP A 184 35.19 33.44 -23.26
CA TRP A 184 35.19 34.01 -24.61
C TRP A 184 34.28 35.22 -24.72
N PHE A 185 33.06 35.14 -24.16
CA PHE A 185 32.11 36.23 -24.19
C PHE A 185 32.63 37.47 -23.45
N VAL A 186 33.23 37.32 -22.25
CA VAL A 186 33.75 38.48 -21.52
C VAL A 186 34.93 39.12 -22.25
N ILE A 187 35.88 38.32 -22.76
CA ILE A 187 37.03 38.81 -23.53
C ILE A 187 36.58 39.60 -24.77
N TRP A 188 35.58 39.09 -25.49
CA TRP A 188 35.12 39.74 -26.73
C TRP A 188 34.13 40.88 -26.49
N ALA A 189 33.53 40.95 -25.30
CA ALA A 189 32.56 41.96 -24.90
C ALA A 189 33.17 43.09 -24.06
N ASP A 190 34.50 43.26 -24.05
CA ASP A 190 35.19 44.32 -23.29
C ASP A 190 34.68 45.73 -23.64
N ASP A 191 34.39 45.97 -24.92
CA ASP A 191 33.76 47.22 -25.34
C ASP A 191 32.28 47.28 -24.94
N TRP A 192 31.62 46.14 -24.72
CA TRP A 192 30.18 46.07 -24.48
C TRP A 192 29.81 46.16 -23.00
N LEU A 193 30.61 45.56 -22.13
CA LEU A 193 30.39 45.55 -20.69
C LEU A 193 31.29 46.59 -20.00
N PRO A 194 30.78 47.30 -18.99
CA PRO A 194 31.50 48.40 -18.35
C PRO A 194 32.58 47.92 -17.37
N PHE A 195 32.68 46.61 -17.13
CA PHE A 195 33.58 46.03 -16.11
C PHE A 195 35.06 46.26 -16.41
N TYR A 196 35.44 46.23 -17.68
CA TYR A 196 36.79 46.56 -18.13
C TYR A 196 37.14 48.01 -17.78
N SER A 197 36.23 48.96 -18.07
CA SER A 197 36.43 50.37 -17.73
C SER A 197 36.51 50.63 -16.21
N LEU A 198 35.79 49.84 -15.42
CA LEU A 198 35.88 49.88 -13.95
C LEU A 198 37.23 49.35 -13.46
N ALA A 199 37.70 48.22 -13.98
CA ALA A 199 38.98 47.62 -13.61
C ALA A 199 40.13 48.60 -13.88
N PHE A 200 40.10 49.28 -15.04
CA PHE A 200 41.03 50.35 -15.36
C PHE A 200 40.91 51.58 -14.46
N GLY A 201 39.69 51.94 -14.07
CA GLY A 201 39.43 53.08 -13.20
C GLY A 201 39.91 52.92 -11.76
N VAL A 202 39.92 51.69 -11.24
CA VAL A 202 40.35 51.38 -9.86
C VAL A 202 41.88 51.33 -9.73
N VAL A 203 42.60 51.10 -10.82
CA VAL A 203 44.06 51.08 -10.83
C VAL A 203 44.59 52.53 -10.69
N PRO A 204 45.56 52.79 -9.79
CA PRO A 204 46.14 54.12 -9.64
C PRO A 204 46.67 54.67 -10.96
N HIS A 205 46.35 55.93 -11.27
CA HIS A 205 46.77 56.55 -12.54
C HIS A 205 48.29 56.56 -12.71
N SER A 206 49.03 56.68 -11.60
CA SER A 206 50.50 56.63 -11.55
C SER A 206 51.11 55.27 -11.91
N TRP A 207 50.31 54.21 -11.97
CA TRP A 207 50.78 52.87 -12.34
C TRP A 207 50.56 52.56 -13.82
N ILE A 208 49.63 53.27 -14.47
CA ILE A 208 49.28 53.05 -15.88
C ILE A 208 49.94 54.12 -16.77
N PHE A 209 49.95 55.37 -16.32
CA PHE A 209 50.42 56.50 -17.11
C PHE A 209 51.78 56.98 -16.60
N SER A 210 52.76 56.96 -17.50
CA SER A 210 54.12 57.48 -17.28
C SER A 210 54.48 58.43 -18.42
N ASP A 211 55.50 59.28 -18.22
CA ASP A 211 55.95 60.21 -19.26
C ASP A 211 56.55 59.50 -20.50
N ASP A 212 56.86 58.20 -20.38
CA ASP A 212 57.29 57.35 -21.49
C ASP A 212 56.08 56.65 -22.17
N PRO A 213 55.84 56.90 -23.48
CA PRO A 213 54.77 56.25 -24.23
C PRO A 213 54.89 54.72 -24.28
N VAL A 214 56.12 54.18 -24.25
CA VAL A 214 56.35 52.73 -24.31
C VAL A 214 55.96 52.09 -22.98
N ALA A 215 56.42 52.64 -21.86
CA ALA A 215 56.09 52.15 -20.53
C ALA A 215 54.59 52.26 -20.21
N THR A 216 53.91 53.31 -20.71
CA THR A 216 52.45 53.46 -20.58
C THR A 216 51.68 52.37 -21.33
N LYS A 217 52.16 51.99 -22.52
CA LYS A 217 51.56 50.89 -23.30
C LYS A 217 51.75 49.55 -22.60
N ASP A 218 52.97 49.24 -22.14
CA ASP A 218 53.27 47.98 -21.47
C ASP A 218 52.49 47.82 -20.15
N ALA A 219 52.32 48.90 -19.38
CA ALA A 219 51.49 48.90 -18.18
C ALA A 219 50.01 48.65 -18.49
N THR A 220 49.49 49.27 -19.56
CA THR A 220 48.11 49.07 -20.02
C THR A 220 47.88 47.62 -20.46
N ASP A 221 48.78 47.06 -21.27
CA ASP A 221 48.69 45.67 -21.74
C ASP A 221 48.79 44.68 -20.57
N THR A 222 49.59 45.00 -19.55
CA THR A 222 49.70 44.19 -18.32
C THR A 222 48.39 44.19 -17.53
N VAL A 223 47.78 45.36 -17.29
CA VAL A 223 46.50 45.46 -16.57
C VAL A 223 45.38 44.73 -17.31
N THR A 224 45.30 44.89 -18.63
CA THR A 224 44.38 44.15 -19.49
C THR A 224 44.59 42.65 -19.38
N THR A 225 45.83 42.18 -19.44
CA THR A 225 46.14 40.74 -19.33
C THR A 225 45.74 40.20 -17.96
N VAL A 226 46.05 40.92 -16.88
CA VAL A 226 45.69 40.53 -15.51
C VAL A 226 44.17 40.45 -15.34
N TYR A 227 43.41 41.44 -15.83
CA TYR A 227 41.96 41.42 -15.81
C TYR A 227 41.39 40.18 -16.50
N HIS A 228 41.85 39.88 -17.73
CA HIS A 228 41.42 38.70 -18.47
C HIS A 228 41.73 37.40 -17.75
N VAL A 229 42.94 37.26 -17.20
CA VAL A 229 43.34 36.08 -16.43
C VAL A 229 42.43 35.89 -15.21
N VAL A 230 42.14 36.96 -14.46
CA VAL A 230 41.26 36.91 -13.29
C VAL A 230 39.85 36.45 -13.66
N VAL A 231 39.27 37.00 -14.73
CA VAL A 231 37.93 36.62 -15.21
C VAL A 231 37.88 35.16 -15.65
N VAL A 232 38.87 34.71 -16.44
CA VAL A 232 38.96 33.32 -16.91
C VAL A 232 39.09 32.35 -15.74
N VAL A 233 39.96 32.66 -14.77
CA VAL A 233 40.13 31.85 -13.56
C VAL A 233 38.85 31.78 -12.74
N ALA A 234 38.13 32.90 -12.56
CA ALA A 234 36.86 32.93 -11.85
C ALA A 234 35.78 32.08 -12.55
N ALA A 235 35.66 32.18 -13.88
CA ALA A 235 34.71 31.39 -14.66
C ALA A 235 35.00 29.88 -14.57
N LEU A 236 36.28 29.50 -14.70
CA LEU A 236 36.73 28.12 -14.55
C LEU A 236 36.51 27.59 -13.12
N TRP A 237 36.71 28.42 -12.09
CA TRP A 237 36.49 28.02 -10.70
C TRP A 237 35.02 27.74 -10.39
N VAL A 238 34.11 28.65 -10.76
CA VAL A 238 32.66 28.48 -10.56
C VAL A 238 32.14 27.25 -11.31
N CYS A 239 32.51 27.11 -12.58
CA CYS A 239 32.08 25.99 -13.41
C CYS A 239 32.72 24.66 -13.00
N GLY A 240 33.98 24.68 -12.56
CA GLY A 240 34.70 23.51 -12.06
C GLY A 240 34.09 22.96 -10.76
N ARG A 241 33.63 23.85 -9.87
CA ARG A 241 32.87 23.47 -8.67
C ARG A 241 31.50 22.89 -9.02
N ALA A 242 30.80 23.48 -9.99
CA ALA A 242 29.49 22.99 -10.43
C ALA A 242 29.58 21.67 -11.23
N GLY A 243 30.68 21.44 -11.94
CA GLY A 243 30.93 20.27 -12.78
C GLY A 243 31.63 19.09 -12.11
N ASP A 244 32.08 19.26 -10.85
CA ASP A 244 32.91 18.31 -10.11
C ASP A 244 34.13 17.80 -10.91
N TRP A 245 34.88 18.72 -11.52
CA TRP A 245 36.04 18.35 -12.34
C TRP A 245 37.14 17.68 -11.51
N LEU A 246 37.26 18.04 -10.22
CA LEU A 246 38.22 17.46 -9.30
C LEU A 246 37.89 16.00 -8.97
N GLY A 247 36.60 15.63 -8.83
CA GLY A 247 36.17 14.24 -8.68
C GLY A 247 36.56 13.40 -9.90
N LEU A 248 36.28 13.90 -11.11
CA LEU A 248 36.62 13.22 -12.36
C LEU A 248 38.15 13.09 -12.57
N PHE A 249 38.92 14.11 -12.17
CA PHE A 249 40.38 14.06 -12.26
C PHE A 249 40.97 13.07 -11.26
N ARG A 250 40.39 12.96 -10.05
CA ARG A 250 40.78 11.98 -9.02
C ARG A 250 40.44 10.55 -9.40
N GLU A 251 39.28 10.31 -10.04
CA GLU A 251 38.91 9.00 -10.57
C GLU A 251 39.86 8.54 -11.69
N ARG A 252 40.32 9.45 -12.56
CA ARG A 252 41.26 9.12 -13.65
C ARG A 252 42.72 8.98 -13.22
N THR A 253 43.13 9.63 -12.13
CA THR A 253 44.54 9.59 -11.67
C THR A 253 44.82 8.52 -10.62
N GLY A 254 43.83 7.67 -10.28
CA GLY A 254 44.02 6.51 -9.39
C GLY A 254 44.47 6.88 -7.98
N ARG A 255 44.38 8.16 -7.59
CA ARG A 255 44.84 8.67 -6.29
C ARG A 255 43.65 9.19 -5.51
N ALA A 256 42.99 8.27 -4.81
CA ALA A 256 42.00 8.60 -3.79
C ALA A 256 42.69 9.37 -2.64
N PRO A 257 42.23 10.57 -2.27
CA PRO A 257 42.45 11.10 -0.94
C PRO A 257 41.35 10.56 -0.03
N ASP A 258 41.76 9.83 1.01
CA ASP A 258 40.94 9.58 2.19
C ASP A 258 40.47 10.92 2.75
N GLY A 259 39.19 11.21 2.53
CA GLY A 259 38.59 12.50 2.82
C GLY A 259 37.08 12.40 2.81
N ARG A 260 36.54 11.36 3.46
CA ARG A 260 35.16 11.36 3.92
C ARG A 260 35.04 12.42 5.01
N THR A 261 34.68 13.64 4.62
CA THR A 261 33.88 14.48 5.50
C THR A 261 32.59 13.72 5.75
N ALA A 262 32.39 13.31 6.99
CA ALA A 262 31.23 12.55 7.44
C ALA A 262 29.93 13.30 7.11
N ALA A 263 29.30 12.93 5.99
CA ALA A 263 27.86 12.74 6.01
C ALA A 263 27.57 11.66 7.06
N PRO A 264 26.49 11.79 7.88
CA PRO A 264 26.17 10.76 8.86
C PRO A 264 26.14 9.42 8.14
N ALA A 265 27.02 8.53 8.59
CA ALA A 265 27.28 7.26 7.96
C ALA A 265 25.95 6.59 7.64
N GLY A 266 25.78 6.22 6.37
CA GLY A 266 24.79 5.22 6.01
C GLY A 266 24.95 4.04 6.97
N ALA A 267 23.85 3.64 7.59
CA ALA A 267 23.78 2.41 8.33
C ALA A 267 24.45 1.28 7.51
N PRO A 268 25.21 0.38 8.14
CA PRO A 268 26.05 -0.58 7.43
C PRO A 268 25.22 -1.41 6.45
N ALA A 269 25.62 -1.38 5.18
CA ALA A 269 25.00 -2.12 4.08
C ALA A 269 25.25 -3.64 4.12
N ASP A 270 25.80 -4.18 5.22
CA ASP A 270 26.17 -5.60 5.37
C ASP A 270 25.29 -6.40 6.34
N ARG A 271 24.19 -5.84 6.86
CA ARG A 271 23.23 -6.63 7.66
C ARG A 271 22.09 -7.13 6.78
N THR A 272 22.33 -8.22 6.06
CA THR A 272 21.25 -8.85 5.29
C THR A 272 20.24 -9.46 6.26
N PRO A 273 18.91 -9.30 6.07
CA PRO A 273 17.91 -9.97 6.90
C PRO A 273 18.07 -11.50 6.97
N ALA A 274 18.80 -12.09 6.03
CA ALA A 274 19.17 -13.50 5.98
C ALA A 274 20.20 -13.92 7.05
N ASP A 275 20.97 -12.99 7.59
CA ASP A 275 22.03 -13.29 8.58
C ASP A 275 21.51 -13.28 10.03
N TRP A 276 20.20 -13.12 10.21
CA TRP A 276 19.51 -13.05 11.50
C TRP A 276 20.18 -12.08 12.50
N PRO A 277 20.34 -10.79 12.15
CA PRO A 277 21.09 -9.84 12.97
C PRO A 277 20.52 -9.71 14.39
N GLN A 278 19.20 -9.82 14.57
CA GLN A 278 18.57 -9.75 15.89
C GLN A 278 19.02 -10.89 16.84
N LEU A 279 19.23 -12.10 16.31
CA LEU A 279 19.72 -13.24 17.09
C LEU A 279 21.19 -13.04 17.46
N ARG A 280 22.00 -12.53 16.52
CA ARG A 280 23.42 -12.24 16.75
C ARG A 280 23.61 -11.13 17.78
N GLU A 281 22.79 -10.08 17.72
CA GLU A 281 22.80 -8.98 18.72
C GLU A 281 22.44 -9.48 20.12
N ALA A 282 21.59 -10.50 20.23
CA ALA A 282 21.26 -11.16 21.49
C ALA A 282 22.26 -12.26 21.92
N GLY A 283 23.42 -12.37 21.25
CA GLY A 283 24.46 -13.34 21.56
C GLY A 283 24.18 -14.78 21.10
N GLN A 284 23.09 -15.03 20.39
CA GLN A 284 22.70 -16.36 19.89
C GLN A 284 23.31 -16.65 18.51
N HIS A 285 24.64 -16.57 18.42
CA HIS A 285 25.37 -16.74 17.16
C HIS A 285 25.18 -18.15 16.56
N ALA A 286 25.27 -19.20 17.38
CA ALA A 286 25.13 -20.58 16.89
C ALA A 286 23.73 -20.87 16.29
N ALA A 287 22.68 -20.33 16.92
CA ALA A 287 21.32 -20.44 16.38
C ALA A 287 21.17 -19.65 15.06
N ALA A 288 21.75 -18.45 14.99
CA ALA A 288 21.76 -17.64 13.76
C ALA A 288 22.51 -18.33 12.62
N ASP A 289 23.68 -18.92 12.88
CA ASP A 289 24.48 -19.65 11.88
C ASP A 289 23.75 -20.89 11.37
N ARG A 290 23.07 -21.63 12.26
CA ARG A 290 22.23 -22.78 11.88
C ARG A 290 21.09 -22.37 10.93
N LEU A 291 20.38 -21.29 11.25
CA LEU A 291 19.27 -20.79 10.44
C LEU A 291 19.74 -20.21 9.10
N ALA A 292 20.88 -19.53 9.06
CA ALA A 292 21.50 -19.04 7.84
C ALA A 292 21.89 -20.21 6.90
N ALA A 293 22.51 -21.26 7.44
CA ALA A 293 22.85 -22.46 6.67
C ALA A 293 21.60 -23.18 6.12
N ASP A 294 20.49 -23.20 6.87
CA ASP A 294 19.22 -23.76 6.39
C ASP A 294 18.56 -22.92 5.28
N ALA A 295 18.72 -21.59 5.33
CA ALA A 295 18.27 -20.69 4.29
C ALA A 295 19.10 -20.84 3.00
N GLU A 296 20.42 -20.98 3.11
CA GLU A 296 21.33 -21.19 1.97
C GLU A 296 21.16 -22.56 1.32
N SER A 297 20.98 -23.61 2.12
CA SER A 297 20.73 -24.97 1.62
C SER A 297 19.32 -25.16 1.06
N GLY A 298 18.45 -24.15 1.13
CA GLY A 298 17.07 -24.22 0.63
C GLY A 298 16.13 -25.08 1.48
N ARG A 299 16.55 -25.48 2.69
CA ARG A 299 15.71 -26.24 3.63
C ARG A 299 14.66 -25.38 4.32
N MET A 300 14.91 -24.07 4.43
CA MET A 300 14.00 -23.09 5.01
C MET A 300 13.09 -22.47 3.94
N ASN A 301 11.80 -22.31 4.26
CA ASN A 301 10.86 -21.53 3.46
C ASN A 301 10.53 -20.16 4.11
N ASP A 302 9.67 -19.38 3.48
CA ASP A 302 9.21 -18.06 3.95
C ASP A 302 8.37 -18.16 5.22
N VAL A 303 7.51 -19.18 5.33
CA VAL A 303 6.68 -19.47 6.50
C VAL A 303 7.57 -19.79 7.70
N ASP A 304 8.58 -20.64 7.54
CA ASP A 304 9.57 -20.98 8.57
C ASP A 304 10.32 -19.73 9.03
N CYS A 305 10.75 -18.89 8.09
CA CYS A 305 11.42 -17.63 8.42
C CYS A 305 10.49 -16.71 9.23
N ALA A 306 9.24 -16.53 8.79
CA ALA A 306 8.25 -15.73 9.50
C ALA A 306 7.93 -16.33 10.90
N ARG A 307 7.83 -17.65 11.00
CA ARG A 307 7.56 -18.39 12.24
C ARG A 307 8.66 -18.25 13.27
N VAL A 308 9.92 -18.47 12.86
CA VAL A 308 11.07 -18.32 13.75
C VAL A 308 11.23 -16.86 14.19
N ARG A 309 10.99 -15.89 13.30
CA ARG A 309 10.96 -14.46 13.67
C ARG A 309 9.85 -14.15 14.67
N ARG A 310 8.65 -14.71 14.48
CA ARG A 310 7.52 -14.53 15.40
C ARG A 310 7.78 -15.17 16.77
N ALA A 311 8.37 -16.35 16.79
CA ALA A 311 8.82 -17.02 18.01
C ALA A 311 9.89 -16.18 18.74
N TRP A 312 10.84 -15.59 17.99
CA TRP A 312 11.82 -14.67 18.54
C TRP A 312 11.18 -13.43 19.17
N THR A 313 10.16 -12.84 18.54
CA THR A 313 9.39 -11.73 19.14
C THR A 313 8.78 -12.12 20.50
N SER A 314 8.29 -13.36 20.64
CA SER A 314 7.82 -13.87 21.93
C SER A 314 8.93 -14.01 22.97
N VAL A 315 10.15 -14.38 22.56
CA VAL A 315 11.32 -14.45 23.45
C VAL A 315 11.76 -13.06 23.90
N VAL A 316 11.67 -12.06 23.01
CA VAL A 316 11.95 -10.65 23.37
C VAL A 316 10.93 -10.14 24.41
N ALA A 317 9.66 -10.53 24.28
CA ALA A 317 8.62 -10.17 25.26
C ALA A 317 8.76 -10.94 26.59
N ASP A 318 9.21 -12.19 26.55
CA ASP A 318 9.43 -13.06 27.72
C ASP A 318 10.79 -13.78 27.61
N PRO A 319 11.86 -13.19 28.18
CA PRO A 319 13.21 -13.73 28.10
C PRO A 319 13.38 -15.12 28.72
N ALA A 320 12.46 -15.58 29.58
CA ALA A 320 12.51 -16.92 30.16
C ALA A 320 12.39 -18.03 29.09
N ARG A 321 11.84 -17.71 27.91
CA ARG A 321 11.68 -18.64 26.78
C ARG A 321 12.95 -18.83 25.95
N LEU A 322 13.99 -18.02 26.19
CA LEU A 322 15.22 -18.03 25.40
C LEU A 322 15.91 -19.41 25.34
N PRO A 323 16.12 -20.14 26.46
CA PRO A 323 16.79 -21.45 26.39
C PRO A 323 16.02 -22.46 25.54
N ALA A 324 14.69 -22.55 25.74
CA ALA A 324 13.83 -23.46 24.99
C ALA A 324 13.82 -23.14 23.49
N PHE A 325 13.82 -21.84 23.14
CA PHE A 325 13.92 -21.40 21.74
C PHE A 325 15.27 -21.79 21.11
N THR A 326 16.38 -21.48 21.78
CA THR A 326 17.72 -21.81 21.28
C THR A 326 17.89 -23.32 21.10
N ASP A 327 17.46 -24.12 22.08
CA ASP A 327 17.54 -25.58 22.01
C ASP A 327 16.68 -26.16 20.88
N ALA A 328 15.49 -25.60 20.64
CA ALA A 328 14.65 -26.01 19.51
C ALA A 328 15.30 -25.66 18.16
N VAL A 329 15.87 -24.46 18.01
CA VAL A 329 16.54 -24.03 16.78
C VAL A 329 17.81 -24.85 16.51
N LEU A 330 18.60 -25.15 17.53
CA LEU A 330 19.81 -25.96 17.36
C LEU A 330 19.49 -27.41 16.99
N ARG A 331 18.44 -28.00 17.57
CA ARG A 331 18.00 -29.37 17.26
C ARG A 331 17.33 -29.48 15.90
N ASP A 332 16.32 -28.64 15.67
CA ASP A 332 15.39 -28.81 14.54
C ASP A 332 15.66 -27.83 13.38
N GLY A 333 16.54 -26.84 13.56
CA GLY A 333 16.87 -25.83 12.55
C GLY A 333 15.65 -25.04 12.10
N SER A 334 15.45 -24.97 10.78
CA SER A 334 14.27 -24.31 10.19
C SER A 334 12.93 -24.94 10.59
N ARG A 335 12.92 -26.16 11.15
CA ARG A 335 11.71 -26.83 11.64
C ARG A 335 11.36 -26.49 13.09
N ALA A 336 12.10 -25.60 13.75
CA ALA A 336 11.76 -25.20 15.11
C ALA A 336 10.39 -24.50 15.18
N CYS A 337 9.77 -24.58 16.36
CA CYS A 337 8.53 -23.88 16.73
C CYS A 337 7.36 -24.12 15.75
N LEU A 338 7.13 -25.36 15.30
CA LEU A 338 6.06 -25.68 14.33
C LEU A 338 4.68 -25.33 14.86
N HIS A 339 3.80 -25.05 13.91
CA HIS A 339 2.36 -25.05 14.11
C HIS A 339 1.88 -26.42 14.63
N PRO A 340 0.81 -26.51 15.46
CA PRO A 340 0.29 -27.78 15.97
C PRO A 340 -0.03 -28.84 14.91
N SER A 341 -0.43 -28.43 13.70
CA SER A 341 -0.65 -29.35 12.57
C SER A 341 0.63 -30.00 12.03
N GLY A 342 1.81 -29.45 12.34
CA GLY A 342 3.10 -29.90 11.80
C GLY A 342 3.40 -29.43 10.37
N ASP A 343 2.44 -28.78 9.70
CA ASP A 343 2.61 -28.27 8.34
C ASP A 343 3.60 -27.11 8.28
N ARG A 344 4.36 -27.06 7.20
CA ARG A 344 5.33 -25.98 6.93
C ARG A 344 4.90 -25.06 5.80
N ASP A 345 3.89 -25.45 5.04
CA ASP A 345 3.34 -24.67 3.92
C ASP A 345 1.90 -25.13 3.63
N LEU A 346 1.16 -24.34 2.86
CA LEU A 346 -0.13 -24.75 2.31
C LEU A 346 0.06 -25.68 1.10
N PRO A 347 -0.90 -26.58 0.82
CA PRO A 347 -0.83 -27.52 -0.31
C PRO A 347 -0.76 -26.82 -1.67
N ALA A 348 -1.43 -25.67 -1.81
CA ALA A 348 -1.36 -24.81 -2.97
C ALA A 348 -1.47 -23.35 -2.57
N ARG A 349 -0.78 -22.47 -3.32
CA ARG A 349 -0.88 -21.02 -3.19
C ARG A 349 -1.33 -20.41 -4.52
N ALA A 350 -2.37 -19.60 -4.49
CA ALA A 350 -2.93 -18.90 -5.64
C ALA A 350 -2.46 -17.45 -5.75
N ALA A 351 -2.13 -16.80 -4.63
CA ALA A 351 -1.71 -15.41 -4.59
C ALA A 351 -0.22 -15.24 -4.27
N THR A 352 0.31 -14.03 -4.49
CA THR A 352 1.68 -13.67 -4.09
C THR A 352 1.66 -13.07 -2.68
N HIS A 353 2.50 -13.60 -1.79
CA HIS A 353 2.55 -13.25 -0.37
C HIS A 353 3.94 -12.77 0.04
N ASP A 354 3.99 -11.83 0.99
CA ASP A 354 5.20 -11.39 1.67
C ASP A 354 5.00 -11.49 3.17
N LEU A 355 5.32 -12.64 3.74
CA LEU A 355 5.11 -12.94 5.17
C LEU A 355 6.00 -12.10 6.11
N LEU A 356 7.05 -11.43 5.62
CA LEU A 356 7.79 -10.48 6.47
C LEU A 356 6.99 -9.22 6.78
N THR A 357 6.14 -8.79 5.84
CA THR A 357 5.25 -7.63 6.00
C THR A 357 3.79 -8.06 6.23
N SER A 358 3.54 -9.38 6.30
CA SER A 358 2.20 -9.97 6.35
C SER A 358 1.28 -9.51 5.21
N GLN A 359 1.85 -9.11 4.07
CA GLN A 359 1.09 -8.61 2.93
C GLN A 359 0.68 -9.73 1.97
N VAL A 360 -0.54 -9.65 1.47
CA VAL A 360 -0.98 -10.37 0.26
C VAL A 360 -1.22 -9.39 -0.87
N ARG A 361 -0.72 -9.72 -2.05
CA ARG A 361 -0.98 -8.96 -3.26
C ARG A 361 -2.32 -9.36 -3.85
N ILE A 362 -3.24 -8.40 -3.90
CA ILE A 362 -4.58 -8.58 -4.49
C ILE A 362 -4.62 -8.14 -5.97
N GLY A 363 -3.69 -7.29 -6.41
CA GLY A 363 -3.68 -6.80 -7.80
C GLY A 363 -2.60 -5.76 -8.09
N ARG A 364 -2.89 -4.88 -9.06
CA ARG A 364 -2.09 -3.70 -9.40
C ARG A 364 -2.97 -2.47 -9.50
N PHE A 365 -2.50 -1.33 -9.01
CA PHE A 365 -3.16 -0.07 -9.29
C PHE A 365 -3.10 0.23 -10.79
N ALA A 366 -4.26 0.44 -11.41
CA ALA A 366 -4.37 0.70 -12.84
C ALA A 366 -3.52 1.92 -13.25
N ASP A 367 -2.90 1.87 -14.43
CA ASP A 367 -2.15 3.01 -15.01
C ASP A 367 -3.12 3.98 -15.73
N LEU A 368 -4.13 4.44 -14.99
CA LEU A 368 -5.16 5.37 -15.45
C LEU A 368 -5.07 6.69 -14.69
N GLU A 369 -5.67 7.73 -15.27
CA GLU A 369 -5.63 9.09 -14.72
C GLU A 369 -6.21 9.18 -13.29
N ASN A 370 -7.22 8.35 -13.00
CA ASN A 370 -7.89 8.26 -11.69
C ASN A 370 -6.95 7.90 -10.54
N ASN A 371 -5.82 7.26 -10.81
CA ASN A 371 -4.83 6.93 -9.79
C ASN A 371 -3.72 7.98 -9.75
N PRO A 372 -3.20 8.35 -8.56
CA PRO A 372 -2.05 9.22 -8.44
C PRO A 372 -0.83 8.66 -9.19
N PRO A 373 -0.03 9.49 -9.87
CA PRO A 373 1.12 9.04 -10.67
C PRO A 373 2.12 8.16 -9.90
N ALA A 374 2.29 8.41 -8.61
CA ALA A 374 3.17 7.63 -7.73
C ALA A 374 2.71 6.18 -7.53
N ARG A 375 1.40 5.91 -7.61
CA ARG A 375 0.80 4.58 -7.39
C ARG A 375 0.48 3.83 -8.68
N ARG A 376 0.40 4.51 -9.83
CA ARG A 376 0.10 3.88 -11.12
C ARG A 376 1.07 2.73 -11.44
N GLY A 377 0.52 1.55 -11.73
CA GLY A 377 1.27 0.34 -12.04
C GLY A 377 1.93 -0.35 -10.83
N ALA A 378 1.83 0.22 -9.62
CA ALA A 378 2.34 -0.41 -8.41
C ALA A 378 1.41 -1.56 -7.97
N GLY A 379 1.95 -2.54 -7.24
CA GLY A 379 1.13 -3.62 -6.68
C GLY A 379 0.19 -3.10 -5.60
N ALA A 380 -1.05 -3.58 -5.60
CA ALA A 380 -2.02 -3.35 -4.53
C ALA A 380 -2.01 -4.54 -3.57
N ALA A 381 -2.04 -4.24 -2.27
CA ALA A 381 -1.85 -5.23 -1.21
C ALA A 381 -2.76 -4.99 -0.01
N VAL A 382 -3.03 -6.06 0.74
CA VAL A 382 -3.76 -6.02 2.01
C VAL A 382 -2.91 -6.72 3.07
N ASP A 383 -2.92 -6.19 4.29
CA ASP A 383 -2.22 -6.74 5.46
C ASP A 383 -3.13 -6.72 6.70
N PRO A 384 -2.76 -7.43 7.79
CA PRO A 384 -3.49 -7.40 9.05
C PRO A 384 -3.73 -6.00 9.63
N ALA A 385 -2.85 -5.03 9.38
CA ALA A 385 -3.02 -3.68 9.91
C ALA A 385 -4.18 -2.93 9.21
N ALA A 386 -4.37 -3.16 7.90
CA ALA A 386 -5.57 -2.73 7.20
C ALA A 386 -6.80 -3.56 7.61
N LEU A 387 -6.68 -4.88 7.66
CA LEU A 387 -7.80 -5.76 8.04
C LEU A 387 -8.28 -5.56 9.47
N GLY A 388 -7.43 -5.06 10.38
CA GLY A 388 -7.80 -4.73 11.76
C GLY A 388 -8.80 -3.58 11.87
N THR A 389 -9.04 -2.82 10.80
CA THR A 389 -10.16 -1.87 10.72
C THR A 389 -11.41 -2.47 10.05
N SER A 390 -11.38 -3.78 9.77
CA SER A 390 -12.34 -4.53 8.97
C SER A 390 -12.40 -4.06 7.50
N LEU A 391 -12.86 -4.92 6.61
CA LEU A 391 -12.99 -4.65 5.17
C LEU A 391 -14.40 -5.01 4.68
N LEU A 392 -15.06 -4.07 4.02
CA LEU A 392 -16.35 -4.27 3.36
C LEU A 392 -16.18 -4.27 1.84
N ALA A 393 -16.52 -5.38 1.20
CA ALA A 393 -16.46 -5.57 -0.24
C ALA A 393 -17.85 -5.65 -0.86
N LEU A 394 -18.19 -4.67 -1.70
CA LEU A 394 -19.49 -4.53 -2.35
C LEU A 394 -19.40 -4.84 -3.84
N GLY A 395 -20.36 -5.59 -4.36
CA GLY A 395 -20.58 -5.74 -5.80
C GLY A 395 -21.36 -7.00 -6.14
N PRO A 396 -21.89 -7.13 -7.36
CA PRO A 396 -22.81 -8.20 -7.72
C PRO A 396 -22.17 -9.60 -7.65
N SER A 397 -23.01 -10.63 -7.65
CA SER A 397 -22.56 -12.02 -7.80
C SER A 397 -21.78 -12.18 -9.11
N GLY A 398 -20.69 -12.95 -9.09
CA GLY A 398 -19.83 -13.15 -10.27
C GLY A 398 -18.82 -12.03 -10.53
N ALA A 399 -18.82 -10.93 -9.77
CA ALA A 399 -17.83 -9.85 -9.92
C ALA A 399 -16.38 -10.24 -9.54
N GLY A 400 -16.17 -11.47 -9.07
CA GLY A 400 -14.85 -11.99 -8.70
C GLY A 400 -14.47 -11.89 -7.23
N LYS A 401 -15.36 -11.41 -6.35
CA LYS A 401 -15.12 -11.21 -4.90
C LYS A 401 -14.43 -12.41 -4.23
N THR A 402 -14.99 -13.61 -4.38
CA THR A 402 -14.45 -14.84 -3.79
C THR A 402 -13.03 -15.15 -4.30
N ARG A 403 -12.84 -15.13 -5.62
CA ARG A 403 -11.58 -15.53 -6.27
C ARG A 403 -10.46 -14.50 -6.11
N GLN A 404 -10.80 -13.21 -6.18
CA GLN A 404 -9.83 -12.11 -6.29
C GLN A 404 -9.54 -11.41 -4.96
N LEU A 405 -10.42 -11.55 -3.96
CA LEU A 405 -10.24 -10.96 -2.64
C LEU A 405 -10.25 -12.01 -1.52
N VAL A 406 -11.37 -12.73 -1.36
CA VAL A 406 -11.58 -13.63 -0.21
C VAL A 406 -10.53 -14.74 -0.17
N ARG A 407 -10.37 -15.49 -1.26
CA ARG A 407 -9.42 -16.60 -1.33
C ARG A 407 -7.97 -16.13 -1.09
N PRO A 408 -7.44 -15.07 -1.75
CA PRO A 408 -6.12 -14.53 -1.42
C PRO A 408 -5.95 -14.11 0.05
N VAL A 409 -6.96 -13.46 0.64
CA VAL A 409 -6.92 -13.03 2.04
C VAL A 409 -6.91 -14.23 2.99
N VAL A 410 -7.80 -15.20 2.79
CA VAL A 410 -7.86 -16.44 3.58
C VAL A 410 -6.56 -17.22 3.45
N GLU A 411 -6.01 -17.36 2.25
CA GLU A 411 -4.73 -18.02 1.99
C GLU A 411 -3.57 -17.32 2.72
N SER A 412 -3.52 -15.99 2.70
CA SER A 412 -2.51 -15.21 3.42
C SER A 412 -2.60 -15.41 4.93
N LEU A 413 -3.81 -15.34 5.48
CA LEU A 413 -4.05 -15.52 6.91
C LEU A 413 -3.77 -16.96 7.35
N ALA A 414 -4.03 -17.96 6.49
CA ALA A 414 -3.69 -19.35 6.75
C ALA A 414 -2.16 -19.57 6.76
N LEU A 415 -1.41 -18.92 5.86
CA LEU A 415 0.06 -18.93 5.90
C LEU A 415 0.60 -18.24 7.17
N GLN A 416 -0.03 -17.13 7.57
CA GLN A 416 0.30 -16.43 8.82
C GLN A 416 -0.04 -17.27 10.06
N ALA A 417 -1.11 -18.07 10.03
CA ALA A 417 -1.43 -19.02 11.09
C ALA A 417 -0.36 -20.12 11.20
N LEU A 418 0.10 -20.68 10.09
CA LEU A 418 1.25 -21.61 10.09
C LEU A 418 2.54 -20.96 10.63
N ALA A 419 2.69 -19.64 10.48
CA ALA A 419 3.77 -18.86 11.07
C ALA A 419 3.53 -18.43 12.53
N GLY A 420 2.39 -18.79 13.14
CA GLY A 420 2.03 -18.40 14.50
C GLY A 420 1.75 -16.89 14.64
N GLN A 421 1.29 -16.23 13.58
CA GLN A 421 1.03 -14.79 13.52
C GLN A 421 -0.47 -14.45 13.51
N ALA A 422 -1.32 -15.36 13.05
CA ALA A 422 -2.75 -15.12 12.89
C ALA A 422 -3.62 -16.34 13.24
N ALA A 423 -4.91 -16.11 13.41
CA ALA A 423 -5.97 -17.12 13.43
C ALA A 423 -7.08 -16.69 12.45
N VAL A 424 -7.60 -17.63 11.67
CA VAL A 424 -8.57 -17.32 10.60
C VAL A 424 -9.77 -18.25 10.66
N VAL A 425 -10.97 -17.66 10.52
CA VAL A 425 -12.22 -18.37 10.32
C VAL A 425 -12.80 -17.93 8.99
N ALA A 426 -12.81 -18.82 8.01
CA ALA A 426 -13.36 -18.58 6.70
C ALA A 426 -14.74 -19.24 6.60
N VAL A 427 -15.77 -18.44 6.33
CA VAL A 427 -17.15 -18.88 6.23
C VAL A 427 -17.64 -18.64 4.81
N GLY A 428 -18.22 -19.66 4.20
CA GLY A 428 -18.83 -19.54 2.89
C GLY A 428 -19.87 -20.63 2.67
N ALA A 429 -20.66 -20.50 1.61
CA ALA A 429 -21.59 -21.54 1.20
C ALA A 429 -20.85 -22.86 0.90
N ALA A 430 -21.52 -23.98 1.15
CA ALA A 430 -21.00 -25.29 0.80
C ALA A 430 -20.61 -25.36 -0.69
N GLY A 431 -19.34 -25.72 -0.96
CA GLY A 431 -18.75 -25.77 -2.29
C GLY A 431 -18.09 -24.47 -2.78
N THR A 432 -18.07 -23.40 -1.97
CA THR A 432 -17.29 -22.19 -2.28
C THR A 432 -15.79 -22.51 -2.24
N PRO A 433 -15.00 -22.13 -3.27
CA PRO A 433 -13.59 -22.48 -3.38
C PRO A 433 -12.70 -21.59 -2.50
N LEU A 434 -12.77 -21.77 -1.18
CA LEU A 434 -11.96 -21.03 -0.20
C LEU A 434 -10.53 -21.58 -0.02
N GLY A 435 -10.29 -22.82 -0.47
CA GLY A 435 -9.01 -23.51 -0.34
C GLY A 435 -9.22 -25.03 -0.39
N ALA A 436 -8.13 -25.79 -0.47
CA ALA A 436 -8.19 -27.24 -0.30
C ALA A 436 -8.49 -27.60 1.17
N ASP A 437 -9.04 -28.78 1.42
CA ASP A 437 -9.40 -29.20 2.80
C ASP A 437 -8.15 -29.30 3.69
N GLU A 438 -7.02 -29.76 3.13
CA GLU A 438 -5.75 -29.91 3.84
C GLU A 438 -5.11 -28.55 4.23
N ALA A 439 -5.69 -27.44 3.78
CA ALA A 439 -5.25 -26.11 4.19
C ALA A 439 -5.78 -25.68 5.56
N TYR A 440 -6.73 -26.42 6.15
CA TYR A 440 -7.44 -26.08 7.38
C TYR A 440 -7.23 -27.13 8.48
N ASP A 441 -7.19 -26.67 9.72
CA ASP A 441 -7.08 -27.53 10.91
C ASP A 441 -8.45 -28.06 11.35
N VAL A 442 -9.49 -27.23 11.13
CA VAL A 442 -10.88 -27.52 11.50
C VAL A 442 -11.77 -27.18 10.32
N ILE A 443 -12.56 -28.16 9.87
CA ILE A 443 -13.61 -27.97 8.85
C ILE A 443 -14.94 -28.38 9.47
N VAL A 444 -15.87 -27.43 9.51
CA VAL A 444 -17.22 -27.64 10.01
C VAL A 444 -18.20 -27.52 8.83
N ARG A 445 -19.01 -28.56 8.62
CA ARG A 445 -20.02 -28.62 7.56
C ARG A 445 -21.39 -28.95 8.18
N PRO A 446 -22.09 -27.97 8.77
CA PRO A 446 -23.36 -28.23 9.43
C PRO A 446 -24.36 -28.86 8.46
N GLY A 447 -24.88 -30.04 8.80
CA GLY A 447 -25.83 -30.78 7.97
C GLY A 447 -25.21 -31.76 6.97
N ASP A 448 -23.88 -31.86 6.91
CA ASP A 448 -23.16 -32.86 6.11
C ASP A 448 -22.59 -33.96 7.01
N PRO A 449 -22.99 -35.23 6.88
CA PRO A 449 -22.49 -36.32 7.71
C PRO A 449 -20.98 -36.57 7.57
N ALA A 450 -20.32 -36.03 6.54
CA ALA A 450 -18.87 -36.09 6.38
C ALA A 450 -18.09 -35.04 7.21
N SER A 451 -18.78 -34.19 7.98
CA SER A 451 -18.13 -33.22 8.88
C SER A 451 -17.43 -33.94 10.03
N GLU A 452 -16.12 -33.74 10.19
CA GLU A 452 -15.37 -34.29 11.34
C GLU A 452 -15.63 -33.50 12.63
N TYR A 453 -15.83 -32.18 12.49
CA TYR A 453 -16.06 -31.27 13.59
C TYR A 453 -17.50 -30.78 13.61
N ASP A 454 -17.97 -30.48 14.82
CA ASP A 454 -19.27 -29.87 15.08
C ASP A 454 -19.10 -28.37 15.41
N LEU A 455 -20.17 -27.59 15.42
CA LEU A 455 -20.16 -26.20 15.86
C LEU A 455 -20.81 -26.08 17.24
N ASP A 456 -20.11 -25.43 18.18
CA ASP A 456 -20.73 -25.08 19.45
C ASP A 456 -21.74 -23.92 19.27
N LEU A 457 -23.02 -24.26 19.47
CA LEU A 457 -24.13 -23.31 19.41
C LEU A 457 -23.99 -22.17 20.44
N TYR A 458 -23.40 -22.45 21.60
CA TYR A 458 -23.28 -21.52 22.72
C TYR A 458 -21.93 -20.77 22.75
N GLY A 459 -21.07 -20.98 21.74
CA GLY A 459 -19.83 -20.22 21.59
C GLY A 459 -18.75 -20.55 22.61
N GLY A 460 -18.80 -21.72 23.26
CA GLY A 460 -17.83 -22.22 24.23
C GLY A 460 -17.81 -21.50 25.56
N THR A 461 -18.82 -20.67 25.86
CA THR A 461 -18.92 -20.05 27.18
C THR A 461 -19.49 -21.01 28.21
N ALA A 462 -19.14 -20.81 29.48
CA ALA A 462 -19.80 -21.43 30.62
C ALA A 462 -20.90 -20.51 31.19
N ASP A 463 -20.93 -19.24 30.80
CA ASP A 463 -21.84 -18.24 31.33
C ASP A 463 -23.19 -18.29 30.58
N PRO A 464 -24.31 -18.61 31.27
CA PRO A 464 -25.62 -18.65 30.64
C PRO A 464 -26.06 -17.29 30.07
N ASP A 465 -25.64 -16.16 30.64
CA ASP A 465 -26.01 -14.83 30.16
C ASP A 465 -25.29 -14.48 28.86
N GLU A 466 -24.00 -14.83 28.75
CA GLU A 466 -23.23 -14.65 27.52
C GLU A 466 -23.80 -15.54 26.40
N ALA A 467 -24.09 -16.81 26.70
CA ALA A 467 -24.72 -17.74 25.77
C ALA A 467 -26.09 -17.25 25.29
N ALA A 468 -26.92 -16.74 26.20
CA ALA A 468 -28.21 -16.17 25.89
C ALA A 468 -28.11 -14.92 25.00
N ALA A 469 -27.16 -14.03 25.28
CA ALA A 469 -26.94 -12.83 24.48
C ALA A 469 -26.51 -13.17 23.03
N LEU A 470 -25.63 -14.16 22.86
CA LEU A 470 -25.19 -14.64 21.55
C LEU A 470 -26.35 -15.22 20.73
N LEU A 471 -27.17 -16.08 21.34
CA LEU A 471 -28.33 -16.66 20.67
C LEU A 471 -29.43 -15.64 20.39
N ALA A 472 -29.66 -14.69 21.29
CA ALA A 472 -30.60 -13.60 21.07
C ALA A 472 -30.19 -12.72 19.88
N GLU A 473 -28.90 -12.37 19.80
CA GLU A 473 -28.38 -11.59 18.66
C GLU A 473 -28.54 -12.37 17.34
N ALA A 474 -28.26 -13.68 17.35
CA ALA A 474 -28.39 -14.55 16.18
C ALA A 474 -29.84 -14.78 15.74
N CYS A 475 -30.78 -14.91 16.68
CA CYS A 475 -32.18 -15.23 16.37
C CYS A 475 -33.04 -13.99 16.13
N ALA A 476 -32.85 -12.93 16.92
CA ALA A 476 -33.70 -11.74 16.92
C ALA A 476 -33.02 -10.48 16.37
N GLY A 477 -31.70 -10.47 16.16
CA GLY A 477 -30.96 -9.24 15.78
C GLY A 477 -31.28 -8.68 14.39
N ASP A 478 -31.90 -9.46 13.49
CA ASP A 478 -32.37 -9.01 12.17
C ASP A 478 -33.77 -8.39 12.22
N LEU A 479 -34.56 -8.73 13.23
CA LEU A 479 -35.94 -8.31 13.34
C LEU A 479 -36.01 -6.80 13.70
N PRO A 480 -36.80 -6.00 12.96
CA PRO A 480 -36.86 -4.55 13.16
C PRO A 480 -37.46 -4.15 14.52
N ASP A 481 -38.46 -4.89 14.99
CA ASP A 481 -39.23 -4.57 16.20
C ASP A 481 -38.92 -5.48 17.40
N ALA A 482 -37.98 -6.43 17.26
CA ALA A 482 -37.64 -7.34 18.35
C ALA A 482 -36.67 -6.68 19.34
N ASP A 483 -37.01 -6.72 20.63
CA ASP A 483 -36.08 -6.33 21.69
C ASP A 483 -35.10 -7.47 21.97
N VAL A 484 -33.89 -7.38 21.38
CA VAL A 484 -32.80 -8.35 21.58
C VAL A 484 -32.47 -8.53 23.07
N ARG A 485 -32.60 -7.48 23.90
CA ARG A 485 -32.36 -7.62 25.34
C ARG A 485 -33.43 -8.47 26.00
N ARG A 486 -34.70 -8.26 25.64
CA ARG A 486 -35.80 -9.09 26.14
C ARG A 486 -35.66 -10.55 25.70
N ALA A 487 -35.24 -10.79 24.46
CA ALA A 487 -34.91 -12.12 23.95
C ALA A 487 -33.75 -12.77 24.73
N ALA A 488 -32.68 -12.02 25.02
CA ALA A 488 -31.57 -12.48 25.83
C ALA A 488 -32.02 -12.83 27.26
N THR A 489 -32.83 -11.98 27.91
CA THR A 489 -33.39 -12.28 29.23
C THR A 489 -34.22 -13.56 29.22
N ALA A 490 -35.09 -13.76 28.23
CA ALA A 490 -35.93 -14.96 28.14
C ALA A 490 -35.08 -16.24 27.96
N LEU A 491 -34.01 -16.16 27.18
CA LEU A 491 -33.05 -17.26 27.02
C LEU A 491 -32.26 -17.50 28.31
N ALA A 492 -31.76 -16.45 28.98
CA ALA A 492 -30.98 -16.57 30.21
C ALA A 492 -31.78 -17.25 31.34
N GLN A 493 -33.07 -16.88 31.48
CA GLN A 493 -34.02 -17.50 32.41
C GLN A 493 -34.25 -19.01 32.17
N LEU A 494 -33.85 -19.54 31.02
CA LEU A 494 -33.91 -20.98 30.71
C LEU A 494 -32.53 -21.63 30.78
N LEU A 495 -31.50 -21.00 30.21
CA LEU A 495 -30.15 -21.54 30.13
C LEU A 495 -29.47 -21.66 31.50
N GLY A 496 -29.66 -20.68 32.39
CA GLY A 496 -29.11 -20.70 33.75
C GLY A 496 -29.64 -21.87 34.57
N PRO A 497 -30.97 -22.00 34.74
CA PRO A 497 -31.58 -23.14 35.43
C PRO A 497 -31.24 -24.50 34.82
N TYR A 498 -31.28 -24.62 33.49
CA TYR A 498 -30.96 -25.88 32.80
C TYR A 498 -29.51 -26.31 33.05
N ARG A 499 -28.56 -25.37 32.98
CA ARG A 499 -27.15 -25.65 33.26
C ARG A 499 -26.92 -26.03 34.72
N ALA A 500 -27.64 -25.42 35.66
CA ALA A 500 -27.55 -25.78 37.07
C ALA A 500 -28.09 -27.19 37.35
N ALA A 501 -29.17 -27.59 36.68
CA ALA A 501 -29.76 -28.93 36.83
C ALA A 501 -28.93 -30.04 36.15
N TYR A 502 -28.46 -29.81 34.92
CA TYR A 502 -27.85 -30.87 34.09
C TYR A 502 -26.34 -30.71 33.85
N GLY A 503 -25.70 -29.65 34.35
CA GLY A 503 -24.27 -29.38 34.17
C GLY A 503 -23.86 -28.96 32.75
N ARG A 504 -24.81 -28.81 31.82
CA ARG A 504 -24.62 -28.50 30.39
C ARG A 504 -25.76 -27.62 29.86
N PHE A 505 -25.61 -27.07 28.67
CA PHE A 505 -26.69 -26.36 27.98
C PHE A 505 -27.66 -27.31 27.26
N PRO A 506 -28.92 -26.90 27.00
CA PRO A 506 -29.90 -27.74 26.32
C PRO A 506 -29.51 -28.01 24.86
N SER A 507 -29.91 -29.15 24.32
CA SER A 507 -29.86 -29.39 22.87
C SER A 507 -30.87 -28.48 22.14
N VAL A 508 -30.73 -28.31 20.83
CA VAL A 508 -31.66 -27.48 20.04
C VAL A 508 -33.13 -27.89 20.24
N PRO A 509 -33.53 -29.17 20.13
CA PRO A 509 -34.93 -29.56 20.30
C PRO A 509 -35.42 -29.25 21.73
N ARG A 510 -34.58 -29.53 22.74
CA ARG A 510 -34.94 -29.27 24.14
C ARG A 510 -35.07 -27.78 24.44
N LEU A 511 -34.21 -26.95 23.86
CA LEU A 511 -34.31 -25.50 24.00
C LEU A 511 -35.61 -24.97 23.36
N ARG A 512 -36.02 -25.52 22.21
CA ARG A 512 -37.29 -25.17 21.58
C ARG A 512 -38.49 -25.50 22.45
N GLU A 513 -38.56 -26.71 23.02
CA GLU A 513 -39.65 -27.11 23.93
C GLU A 513 -39.80 -26.17 25.14
N LEU A 514 -38.66 -25.73 25.70
CA LEU A 514 -38.60 -24.79 26.81
C LEU A 514 -39.02 -23.37 26.41
N LEU A 515 -38.67 -22.94 25.19
CA LEU A 515 -39.04 -21.63 24.64
C LEU A 515 -40.50 -21.54 24.23
N ASP A 516 -41.05 -22.63 23.68
CA ASP A 516 -42.47 -22.78 23.35
C ASP A 516 -43.37 -22.64 24.59
N GLY A 517 -42.79 -22.78 25.80
CA GLY A 517 -43.51 -22.59 27.05
C GLY A 517 -44.43 -23.77 27.38
N SER A 518 -44.14 -24.96 26.85
CA SER A 518 -44.88 -26.17 27.25
C SER A 518 -44.75 -26.36 28.76
N GLY A 519 -45.90 -26.36 29.46
CA GLY A 519 -45.94 -26.44 30.93
C GLY A 519 -45.15 -27.64 31.45
N ASP A 520 -45.27 -28.78 30.77
CA ASP A 520 -44.59 -30.03 31.12
C ASP A 520 -43.06 -29.90 31.11
N ALA A 521 -42.46 -29.23 30.11
CA ALA A 521 -41.00 -29.09 30.00
C ALA A 521 -40.42 -28.15 31.06
N LEU A 522 -41.13 -27.06 31.38
CA LEU A 522 -40.75 -26.14 32.45
C LEU A 522 -40.93 -26.77 33.83
N ASP A 523 -41.98 -27.57 34.01
CA ASP A 523 -42.27 -28.28 35.26
C ASP A 523 -41.24 -29.39 35.52
N GLU A 524 -40.82 -30.12 34.48
CA GLU A 524 -39.72 -31.09 34.54
C GLU A 524 -38.40 -30.43 34.95
N LEU A 525 -38.03 -29.33 34.28
CA LEU A 525 -36.81 -28.58 34.63
C LEU A 525 -36.87 -28.04 36.07
N ARG A 526 -38.06 -27.59 36.52
CA ARG A 526 -38.25 -27.12 37.89
C ARG A 526 -38.14 -28.27 38.91
N ALA A 527 -38.58 -29.48 38.56
CA ALA A 527 -38.48 -30.65 39.43
C ALA A 527 -37.02 -31.11 39.61
N ASP A 528 -36.22 -31.07 38.56
CA ASP A 528 -34.81 -31.48 38.57
C ASP A 528 -33.87 -30.43 39.20
N LEU A 529 -34.30 -29.18 39.28
CA LEU A 529 -33.54 -28.10 39.91
C LEU A 529 -33.68 -28.12 41.44
N ASP A 530 -32.58 -28.31 42.18
CA ASP A 530 -32.59 -28.26 43.64
C ASP A 530 -33.03 -26.87 44.16
N ARG A 531 -34.20 -26.85 44.80
CA ARG A 531 -34.84 -25.64 45.33
C ARG A 531 -34.08 -25.02 46.49
N GLN A 532 -33.37 -25.82 47.29
CA GLN A 532 -32.60 -25.31 48.43
C GLN A 532 -31.26 -24.73 47.96
N ALA A 533 -30.61 -25.37 46.98
CA ALA A 533 -29.36 -24.88 46.43
C ALA A 533 -29.54 -23.63 45.54
N HIS A 534 -30.64 -23.55 44.78
CA HIS A 534 -30.82 -22.51 43.74
C HIS A 534 -32.17 -21.76 43.81
N PRO A 535 -32.52 -21.12 44.95
CA PRO A 535 -33.80 -20.41 45.09
C PRO A 535 -33.97 -19.19 44.17
N ALA A 536 -32.86 -18.62 43.65
CA ALA A 536 -32.92 -17.55 42.66
C ALA A 536 -33.35 -18.06 41.27
N LEU A 537 -32.80 -19.20 40.83
CA LEU A 537 -33.11 -19.81 39.54
C LEU A 537 -34.56 -20.34 39.48
N HIS A 538 -35.12 -20.80 40.60
CA HIS A 538 -36.56 -21.10 40.70
C HIS A 538 -37.42 -19.85 40.45
N ARG A 539 -37.03 -18.68 41.00
CA ARG A 539 -37.75 -17.42 40.75
C ARG A 539 -37.66 -16.97 39.29
N GLU A 540 -36.54 -17.25 38.62
CA GLU A 540 -36.38 -16.98 37.19
C GLU A 540 -37.28 -17.85 36.34
N LEU A 541 -37.37 -19.16 36.61
CA LEU A 541 -38.31 -20.06 35.94
C LEU A 541 -39.77 -19.62 36.15
N ASP A 542 -40.13 -19.23 37.37
CA ASP A 542 -41.47 -18.73 37.67
C ASP A 542 -41.76 -17.40 36.95
N ALA A 543 -40.75 -16.54 36.78
CA ALA A 543 -40.87 -15.33 35.98
C ALA A 543 -41.06 -15.66 34.49
N ARG A 544 -40.31 -16.62 33.95
CA ARG A 544 -40.44 -17.08 32.56
C ARG A 544 -41.82 -17.67 32.30
N ALA A 545 -42.31 -18.54 33.18
CA ALA A 545 -43.64 -19.14 33.07
C ALA A 545 -44.75 -18.06 33.02
N ARG A 546 -44.68 -17.04 33.88
CA ARG A 546 -45.62 -15.91 33.84
C ARG A 546 -45.52 -15.07 32.57
N GLN A 547 -44.34 -15.00 31.95
CA GLN A 547 -44.10 -14.21 30.74
C GLN A 547 -44.57 -14.91 29.46
N ALA A 548 -44.56 -16.25 29.44
CA ALA A 548 -44.94 -17.05 28.27
C ALA A 548 -46.40 -16.77 27.83
N ASP A 549 -47.30 -16.49 28.77
CA ASP A 549 -48.71 -16.18 28.50
C ASP A 549 -48.98 -14.71 28.12
N ILE A 550 -47.95 -13.84 28.12
CA ILE A 550 -48.10 -12.41 27.84
C ILE A 550 -47.93 -12.15 26.34
N PRO A 551 -48.86 -11.39 25.69
CA PRO A 551 -48.68 -10.95 24.31
C PRO A 551 -47.35 -10.23 24.08
N GLY A 552 -46.62 -10.63 23.03
CA GLY A 552 -45.31 -10.08 22.71
C GLY A 552 -44.15 -10.73 23.47
N ASP A 553 -44.33 -11.93 24.03
CA ASP A 553 -43.24 -12.79 24.48
C ASP A 553 -42.30 -13.17 23.32
N PRO A 554 -40.97 -13.00 23.46
CA PRO A 554 -40.03 -13.43 22.42
C PRO A 554 -39.89 -14.97 22.31
N GLY A 555 -40.38 -15.75 23.28
CA GLY A 555 -40.17 -17.21 23.35
C GLY A 555 -40.57 -17.95 22.08
N LEU A 556 -41.82 -17.79 21.63
CA LEU A 556 -42.33 -18.43 20.41
C LEU A 556 -41.54 -18.03 19.15
N VAL A 557 -41.18 -16.74 19.03
CA VAL A 557 -40.38 -16.25 17.89
C VAL A 557 -38.99 -16.88 17.91
N LEU A 558 -38.36 -16.99 19.08
CA LEU A 558 -37.05 -17.63 19.22
C LEU A 558 -37.13 -19.13 18.91
N ALA A 559 -38.15 -19.83 19.40
CA ALA A 559 -38.37 -21.25 19.12
C ALA A 559 -38.58 -21.52 17.62
N ASP A 560 -39.35 -20.66 16.94
CA ASP A 560 -39.57 -20.72 15.49
C ASP A 560 -38.25 -20.49 14.72
N ARG A 561 -37.45 -19.50 15.12
CA ARG A 561 -36.13 -19.27 14.50
C ARG A 561 -35.18 -20.45 14.69
N LEU A 562 -35.18 -21.08 15.86
CA LEU A 562 -34.37 -22.25 16.14
C LEU A 562 -34.89 -23.53 15.45
N ALA A 563 -36.15 -23.55 15.00
CA ALA A 563 -36.73 -24.69 14.30
C ALA A 563 -35.98 -25.08 13.02
N CYS A 564 -35.30 -24.13 12.39
CA CYS A 564 -34.47 -24.42 11.21
C CYS A 564 -33.25 -25.31 11.53
N LEU A 565 -32.78 -25.32 12.79
CA LEU A 565 -31.67 -26.16 13.28
C LEU A 565 -32.14 -27.51 13.84
N ASP A 566 -33.43 -27.68 14.08
CA ASP A 566 -34.04 -28.93 14.56
C ASP A 566 -34.61 -29.74 13.39
N ARG A 567 -33.75 -29.99 12.40
CA ARG A 567 -34.05 -30.84 11.25
C ARG A 567 -33.25 -32.14 11.37
N PRO A 568 -33.71 -33.26 10.79
CA PRO A 568 -32.97 -34.53 10.83
C PRO A 568 -31.52 -34.42 10.32
N ALA A 569 -31.26 -33.53 9.36
CA ALA A 569 -29.92 -33.25 8.85
C ALA A 569 -28.94 -32.73 9.94
N PHE A 570 -29.46 -32.04 10.96
CA PHE A 570 -28.70 -31.47 12.06
C PHE A 570 -28.77 -32.29 13.34
N ALA A 571 -29.42 -33.47 13.34
CA ALA A 571 -29.62 -34.27 14.56
C ALA A 571 -28.31 -34.71 15.24
N ALA A 572 -27.23 -34.84 14.46
CA ALA A 572 -25.88 -35.17 14.95
C ALA A 572 -24.99 -33.94 15.18
N PHE A 573 -25.54 -32.73 15.06
CA PHE A 573 -24.84 -31.45 15.21
C PHE A 573 -25.36 -30.66 16.41
N PHE A 574 -24.59 -29.66 16.83
CA PHE A 574 -24.86 -28.83 18.02
C PHE A 574 -24.96 -29.67 19.30
N ASP A 575 -24.13 -30.71 19.39
CA ASP A 575 -24.16 -31.63 20.52
C ASP A 575 -23.59 -30.96 21.78
N THR A 576 -24.41 -30.90 22.83
CA THR A 576 -24.03 -30.34 24.14
C THR A 576 -23.60 -31.39 25.14
N THR A 577 -23.64 -32.67 24.76
CA THR A 577 -23.25 -33.79 25.61
C THR A 577 -21.73 -33.98 25.68
N GLY A 578 -20.99 -33.39 24.74
CA GLY A 578 -19.55 -33.53 24.61
C GLY A 578 -19.12 -34.84 23.92
N HIS A 579 -20.06 -35.55 23.28
CA HIS A 579 -19.75 -36.73 22.47
C HIS A 579 -19.22 -36.35 21.08
N SER A 580 -19.58 -35.17 20.57
CA SER A 580 -18.99 -34.59 19.36
C SER A 580 -17.65 -33.89 19.66
N ARG A 581 -16.96 -33.43 18.60
CA ARG A 581 -15.81 -32.51 18.70
C ARG A 581 -16.29 -31.08 18.40
N PRO A 582 -16.94 -30.38 19.36
CA PRO A 582 -17.49 -29.06 19.10
C PRO A 582 -16.36 -28.05 18.97
N PHE A 583 -16.31 -27.38 17.82
CA PHE A 583 -15.46 -26.22 17.62
C PHE A 583 -16.10 -24.97 18.23
N SER A 584 -15.29 -24.21 18.97
CA SER A 584 -15.66 -22.91 19.53
C SER A 584 -14.64 -21.85 19.13
N LEU A 585 -15.12 -20.61 18.97
CA LEU A 585 -14.29 -19.44 18.67
C LEU A 585 -13.39 -19.00 19.84
N ARG A 586 -13.44 -19.67 20.99
CA ARG A 586 -12.38 -19.55 22.01
C ARG A 586 -11.02 -20.06 21.52
N ALA A 587 -11.00 -20.95 20.53
CA ALA A 587 -9.76 -21.44 19.92
C ALA A 587 -8.94 -20.35 19.19
N LEU A 588 -9.48 -19.14 19.01
CA LEU A 588 -8.80 -18.00 18.38
C LEU A 588 -7.61 -17.43 19.19
N GLU A 589 -7.41 -17.90 20.43
CA GLU A 589 -6.18 -17.63 21.19
C GLU A 589 -4.99 -18.46 20.67
N HIS A 590 -5.26 -19.49 19.88
CA HIS A 590 -4.25 -20.29 19.21
C HIS A 590 -4.23 -19.94 17.71
N PRO A 591 -3.08 -20.10 17.03
CA PRO A 591 -3.05 -19.98 15.57
C PRO A 591 -3.83 -21.16 15.00
N VAL A 592 -5.06 -20.92 14.54
CA VAL A 592 -5.94 -21.96 13.99
C VAL A 592 -6.48 -21.51 12.65
N ARG A 593 -6.64 -22.46 11.73
CA ARG A 593 -7.20 -22.28 10.40
C ARG A 593 -8.52 -23.03 10.34
N VAL A 594 -9.62 -22.28 10.30
CA VAL A 594 -10.97 -22.86 10.38
C VAL A 594 -11.74 -22.54 9.11
N ARG A 595 -12.44 -23.53 8.55
CA ARG A 595 -13.41 -23.36 7.49
C ARG A 595 -14.80 -23.80 7.94
N VAL A 596 -15.80 -22.96 7.71
CA VAL A 596 -17.20 -23.29 7.95
C VAL A 596 -17.97 -23.24 6.64
N ASP A 597 -18.44 -24.39 6.19
CA ASP A 597 -19.20 -24.56 4.96
C ASP A 597 -20.70 -24.52 5.27
N LEU A 598 -21.36 -23.37 5.07
CA LEU A 598 -22.78 -23.16 5.40
C LEU A 598 -23.71 -23.87 4.40
N PRO A 599 -24.81 -24.50 4.86
CA PRO A 599 -25.73 -25.26 4.02
C PRO A 599 -26.73 -24.37 3.25
N GLU A 600 -26.29 -23.28 2.62
CA GLU A 600 -27.17 -22.26 2.01
C GLU A 600 -28.17 -22.81 0.98
N ARG A 601 -27.77 -23.83 0.20
CA ARG A 601 -28.62 -24.43 -0.84
C ARG A 601 -29.68 -25.36 -0.27
N ALA A 602 -29.34 -26.13 0.77
CA ALA A 602 -30.22 -27.13 1.36
C ALA A 602 -31.10 -26.54 2.47
N HIS A 603 -30.51 -25.67 3.30
CA HIS A 603 -31.12 -25.09 4.49
C HIS A 603 -30.79 -23.59 4.60
N PRO A 604 -31.41 -22.73 3.75
CA PRO A 604 -31.07 -21.32 3.67
C PRO A 604 -31.35 -20.55 4.97
N GLU A 605 -32.42 -20.87 5.69
CA GLU A 605 -32.76 -20.24 6.97
C GLU A 605 -31.73 -20.57 8.06
N ALA A 606 -31.32 -21.85 8.15
CA ALA A 606 -30.26 -22.30 9.04
C ALA A 606 -28.94 -21.61 8.71
N ALA A 607 -28.56 -21.54 7.44
CA ALA A 607 -27.35 -20.85 7.00
C ALA A 607 -27.33 -19.37 7.42
N ARG A 608 -28.45 -18.64 7.28
CA ARG A 608 -28.56 -17.24 7.72
C ARG A 608 -28.44 -17.08 9.23
N LEU A 609 -29.07 -17.98 10.01
CA LEU A 609 -28.96 -17.96 11.47
C LEU A 609 -27.52 -18.26 11.91
N LEU A 610 -26.89 -19.29 11.34
CA LEU A 610 -25.50 -19.66 11.64
C LEU A 610 -24.50 -18.58 11.24
N ASN A 611 -24.71 -17.90 10.09
CA ASN A 611 -23.84 -16.81 9.67
C ASN A 611 -23.87 -15.64 10.66
N ARG A 612 -25.07 -15.26 11.15
CA ARG A 612 -25.23 -14.26 12.22
C ARG A 612 -24.60 -14.71 13.53
N LEU A 613 -24.82 -15.96 13.90
CA LEU A 613 -24.25 -16.55 15.12
C LEU A 613 -22.71 -16.51 15.07
N LEU A 614 -22.10 -16.91 13.96
CA LEU A 614 -20.64 -16.89 13.79
C LEU A 614 -20.08 -15.46 13.89
N LEU A 615 -20.75 -14.47 13.30
CA LEU A 615 -20.35 -13.07 13.44
C LEU A 615 -20.48 -12.57 14.88
N ALA A 616 -21.58 -12.89 15.57
CA ALA A 616 -21.80 -12.51 16.96
C ALA A 616 -20.79 -13.19 17.91
N GLN A 617 -20.59 -14.49 17.75
CA GLN A 617 -19.62 -15.27 18.53
C GLN A 617 -18.19 -14.78 18.25
N PHE A 618 -17.81 -14.50 16.99
CA PHE A 618 -16.48 -14.02 16.66
C PHE A 618 -16.21 -12.66 17.31
N THR A 619 -17.12 -11.70 17.15
CA THR A 619 -16.93 -10.35 17.67
C THR A 619 -16.89 -10.33 19.20
N THR A 620 -17.63 -11.20 19.87
CA THR A 620 -17.60 -11.36 21.32
C THR A 620 -16.29 -12.01 21.79
N ASN A 621 -15.93 -13.16 21.21
CA ASN A 621 -14.71 -13.89 21.59
C ASN A 621 -13.43 -13.11 21.27
N ALA A 622 -13.37 -12.44 20.12
CA ALA A 622 -12.19 -11.66 19.71
C ALA A 622 -11.82 -10.57 20.72
N VAL A 623 -12.83 -9.91 21.31
CA VAL A 623 -12.66 -8.89 22.36
C VAL A 623 -12.33 -9.51 23.71
N ALA A 624 -12.90 -10.68 24.02
CA ALA A 624 -12.67 -11.40 25.26
C ALA A 624 -11.29 -12.09 25.38
N ARG A 625 -10.55 -12.24 24.27
CA ARG A 625 -9.21 -12.86 24.24
C ARG A 625 -8.25 -12.20 25.23
N GLN A 626 -7.59 -13.03 26.05
CA GLN A 626 -6.56 -12.59 26.98
C GLN A 626 -5.24 -12.32 26.25
N ASP A 627 -4.84 -13.22 25.34
CA ASP A 627 -3.69 -13.03 24.46
C ASP A 627 -4.14 -12.47 23.10
N ARG A 628 -3.68 -11.25 22.78
CA ARG A 628 -3.97 -10.54 21.52
C ARG A 628 -2.75 -10.41 20.62
N SER A 629 -1.71 -11.20 20.88
CA SER A 629 -0.48 -11.20 20.08
C SER A 629 -0.69 -11.77 18.67
N LEU A 630 -1.75 -12.55 18.47
CA LEU A 630 -2.19 -13.07 17.17
C LEU A 630 -3.28 -12.19 16.58
N PHE A 631 -3.16 -11.89 15.29
CA PHE A 631 -4.25 -11.26 14.55
C PHE A 631 -5.38 -12.27 14.31
N ALA A 632 -6.60 -11.99 14.78
CA ALA A 632 -7.77 -12.84 14.51
C ALA A 632 -8.64 -12.25 13.41
N CYS A 633 -9.04 -13.07 12.43
CA CYS A 633 -9.88 -12.59 11.34
C CYS A 633 -11.01 -13.56 11.00
N LEU A 634 -12.23 -13.01 10.93
CA LEU A 634 -13.39 -13.68 10.34
C LEU A 634 -13.56 -13.19 8.91
N VAL A 635 -13.68 -14.11 7.97
CA VAL A 635 -13.93 -13.83 6.57
C VAL A 635 -15.28 -14.44 6.20
N LEU A 636 -16.26 -13.61 5.90
CA LEU A 636 -17.57 -14.02 5.39
C LEU A 636 -17.59 -13.80 3.87
N ASP A 637 -17.62 -14.88 3.08
CA ASP A 637 -17.70 -14.83 1.60
C ASP A 637 -19.08 -14.41 1.08
N ASP A 638 -20.11 -14.54 1.92
CA ASP A 638 -21.39 -13.87 1.74
C ASP A 638 -21.91 -13.44 3.12
N ALA A 639 -21.93 -12.13 3.38
CA ALA A 639 -22.45 -11.56 4.62
C ALA A 639 -23.92 -11.13 4.51
N THR A 640 -24.61 -11.48 3.42
CA THR A 640 -26.03 -11.18 3.23
C THR A 640 -26.85 -11.77 4.39
N HIS A 641 -27.67 -10.92 5.03
CA HIS A 641 -28.43 -11.21 6.25
C HIS A 641 -27.61 -11.53 7.52
N ALA A 642 -26.28 -11.39 7.51
CA ALA A 642 -25.44 -11.55 8.71
C ALA A 642 -25.37 -10.27 9.57
N VAL A 643 -25.58 -9.10 8.95
CA VAL A 643 -25.38 -7.79 9.59
C VAL A 643 -26.61 -7.36 10.39
N THR A 644 -26.38 -7.00 11.65
CA THR A 644 -27.38 -6.57 12.64
C THR A 644 -26.92 -5.27 13.32
N ALA A 645 -27.80 -4.62 14.08
CA ALA A 645 -27.43 -3.43 14.84
C ALA A 645 -26.39 -3.73 15.96
N GLY A 646 -26.44 -4.94 16.54
CA GLY A 646 -25.45 -5.40 17.51
C GLY A 646 -24.11 -5.65 16.86
N SER A 647 -24.08 -6.32 15.70
CA SER A 647 -22.82 -6.64 15.02
C SER A 647 -22.09 -5.38 14.52
N VAL A 648 -22.80 -4.38 13.98
CA VAL A 648 -22.20 -3.08 13.58
C VAL A 648 -21.50 -2.40 14.76
N ARG A 649 -22.12 -2.38 15.95
CA ARG A 649 -21.50 -1.83 17.16
C ARG A 649 -20.32 -2.67 17.64
N ALA A 650 -20.35 -3.98 17.43
CA ALA A 650 -19.28 -4.89 17.81
C ALA A 650 -18.05 -4.75 16.90
N LEU A 651 -18.24 -4.52 15.60
CA LEU A 651 -17.16 -4.30 14.62
C LEU A 651 -16.23 -3.13 15.04
N GLN A 652 -16.81 -2.06 15.57
CA GLN A 652 -16.05 -0.88 16.03
C GLN A 652 -15.04 -1.19 17.15
N ARG A 653 -15.27 -2.27 17.93
CA ARG A 653 -14.39 -2.68 19.03
C ARG A 653 -13.21 -3.54 18.57
N LEU A 654 -13.27 -4.12 17.37
CA LEU A 654 -12.27 -5.07 16.89
C LEU A 654 -10.89 -4.44 16.67
N ARG A 655 -10.86 -3.15 16.30
CA ARG A 655 -9.60 -2.39 16.10
C ARG A 655 -8.67 -2.47 17.31
N GLN A 656 -9.24 -2.43 18.52
CA GLN A 656 -8.46 -2.50 19.77
C GLN A 656 -8.18 -3.94 20.22
N ALA A 657 -8.84 -4.92 19.61
CA ALA A 657 -8.72 -6.34 19.94
C ALA A 657 -7.70 -7.08 19.07
N ASN A 658 -6.94 -6.36 18.21
CA ASN A 658 -6.08 -6.95 17.17
C ASN A 658 -6.84 -8.01 16.35
N ALA A 659 -8.04 -7.63 15.91
CA ALA A 659 -8.94 -8.49 15.15
C ALA A 659 -9.66 -7.69 14.07
N GLY A 660 -10.20 -8.38 13.07
CA GLY A 660 -10.90 -7.76 11.96
C GLY A 660 -11.89 -8.69 11.27
N VAL A 661 -12.85 -8.13 10.54
CA VAL A 661 -13.78 -8.90 9.73
C VAL A 661 -13.69 -8.49 8.27
N VAL A 662 -13.70 -9.45 7.36
CA VAL A 662 -13.90 -9.22 5.93
C VAL A 662 -15.31 -9.64 5.58
N LEU A 663 -16.13 -8.66 5.15
CA LEU A 663 -17.52 -8.84 4.78
C LEU A 663 -17.65 -8.61 3.28
N THR A 664 -18.18 -9.57 2.54
CA THR A 664 -18.62 -9.37 1.16
C THR A 664 -20.14 -9.26 1.12
N LEU A 665 -20.66 -8.32 0.34
CA LEU A 665 -22.10 -8.18 0.06
C LEU A 665 -22.34 -8.09 -1.44
N ARG A 666 -23.55 -8.43 -1.86
CA ARG A 666 -23.97 -8.28 -3.26
C ARG A 666 -24.36 -6.84 -3.55
N ALA A 667 -25.12 -6.25 -2.63
CA ALA A 667 -25.46 -4.83 -2.58
C ALA A 667 -25.63 -4.39 -1.11
N LEU A 668 -25.60 -3.07 -0.83
CA LEU A 668 -25.97 -2.60 0.52
C LEU A 668 -27.45 -2.84 0.79
N GLY A 669 -28.29 -2.95 -0.25
CA GLY A 669 -29.70 -3.32 -0.12
C GLY A 669 -29.96 -4.67 0.57
N ASP A 670 -28.96 -5.54 0.69
CA ASP A 670 -29.05 -6.80 1.45
C ASP A 670 -29.00 -6.58 2.98
N VAL A 671 -28.66 -5.37 3.41
CA VAL A 671 -28.61 -4.93 4.80
C VAL A 671 -29.80 -4.00 5.05
N PRO A 672 -30.41 -4.01 6.25
CA PRO A 672 -31.47 -3.06 6.59
C PRO A 672 -31.02 -1.60 6.37
N GLU A 673 -31.85 -0.80 5.70
CA GLU A 673 -31.54 0.59 5.27
C GLU A 673 -31.03 1.47 6.42
N ARG A 674 -31.64 1.35 7.60
CA ARG A 674 -31.25 2.05 8.83
C ARG A 674 -29.79 1.82 9.26
N LEU A 675 -29.16 0.75 8.79
CA LEU A 675 -27.79 0.36 9.16
C LEU A 675 -26.75 0.74 8.09
N HIS A 676 -27.15 1.18 6.90
CA HIS A 676 -26.20 1.40 5.79
C HIS A 676 -25.06 2.36 6.16
N THR A 677 -25.41 3.55 6.65
CA THR A 677 -24.43 4.57 7.06
C THR A 677 -23.59 4.10 8.26
N SER A 678 -24.22 3.42 9.22
CA SER A 678 -23.54 2.92 10.42
C SER A 678 -22.56 1.79 10.09
N LEU A 679 -22.90 0.90 9.16
CA LEU A 679 -22.02 -0.17 8.68
C LEU A 679 -20.81 0.41 7.95
N LEU A 680 -21.04 1.36 7.03
CA LEU A 680 -19.96 2.01 6.29
C LEU A 680 -19.00 2.74 7.24
N ALA A 681 -19.52 3.40 8.28
CA ALA A 681 -18.70 4.09 9.29
C ALA A 681 -18.01 3.16 10.30
N ALA A 682 -18.56 1.95 10.55
CA ALA A 682 -17.97 0.98 11.48
C ALA A 682 -16.73 0.28 10.93
N VAL A 683 -16.53 0.34 9.60
CA VAL A 683 -15.46 -0.34 8.88
C VAL A 683 -14.51 0.71 8.28
N GLY A 684 -13.19 0.50 8.40
CA GLY A 684 -12.18 1.44 7.91
C GLY A 684 -11.74 1.20 6.46
N CYS A 685 -11.98 0.00 5.93
CA CYS A 685 -11.63 -0.36 4.56
C CYS A 685 -12.85 -0.69 3.71
N HIS A 686 -12.90 -0.17 2.48
CA HIS A 686 -14.02 -0.37 1.56
C HIS A 686 -13.51 -0.73 0.17
N MET A 687 -14.21 -1.67 -0.46
CA MET A 687 -13.88 -2.11 -1.81
C MET A 687 -15.15 -2.20 -2.65
N ALA A 688 -15.19 -1.47 -3.76
CA ALA A 688 -16.32 -1.46 -4.69
C ALA A 688 -15.91 -2.18 -5.99
N PHE A 689 -16.51 -3.33 -6.25
CA PHE A 689 -16.26 -4.11 -7.46
C PHE A 689 -17.03 -3.53 -8.65
N CYS A 690 -16.63 -3.92 -9.86
CA CYS A 690 -17.36 -3.57 -11.07
C CYS A 690 -18.85 -3.99 -10.99
N GLY A 691 -19.74 -3.11 -11.45
CA GLY A 691 -21.18 -3.40 -11.51
C GLY A 691 -21.96 -3.12 -10.23
N VAL A 692 -21.39 -2.36 -9.28
CA VAL A 692 -22.17 -1.79 -8.17
C VAL A 692 -23.31 -0.91 -8.69
N THR A 693 -24.41 -0.85 -7.95
CA THR A 693 -25.54 -0.02 -8.35
C THR A 693 -25.24 1.46 -8.13
N THR A 694 -25.98 2.36 -8.81
CA THR A 694 -25.83 3.81 -8.59
C THR A 694 -26.20 4.23 -7.17
N TRP A 695 -27.13 3.51 -6.52
CA TRP A 695 -27.52 3.76 -5.12
C TRP A 695 -26.38 3.40 -4.15
N ASP A 696 -25.77 2.22 -4.30
CA ASP A 696 -24.58 1.84 -3.52
C ASP A 696 -23.43 2.81 -3.78
N GLY A 697 -23.24 3.18 -5.05
CA GLY A 697 -22.21 4.13 -5.48
C GLY A 697 -22.38 5.52 -4.87
N GLN A 698 -23.61 5.97 -4.62
CA GLN A 698 -23.87 7.28 -3.98
C GLN A 698 -23.40 7.31 -2.52
N LEU A 699 -23.67 6.25 -1.75
CA LEU A 699 -23.21 6.15 -0.37
C LEU A 699 -21.68 6.05 -0.28
N LEU A 700 -21.06 5.30 -1.18
CA LEU A 700 -19.59 5.20 -1.27
C LEU A 700 -18.94 6.53 -1.68
N ALA A 701 -19.52 7.24 -2.65
CA ALA A 701 -19.03 8.56 -3.07
C ALA A 701 -19.09 9.56 -1.92
N GLN A 702 -20.18 9.57 -1.14
CA GLN A 702 -20.31 10.41 0.06
C GLN A 702 -19.27 10.06 1.12
N LEU A 703 -19.02 8.77 1.34
CA LEU A 703 -18.06 8.28 2.33
C LEU A 703 -16.62 8.70 1.99
N TRP A 704 -16.22 8.55 0.73
CA TRP A 704 -14.87 8.90 0.29
C TRP A 704 -14.65 10.40 0.10
N GLY A 705 -15.75 11.16 0.07
CA GLY A 705 -15.74 12.60 0.01
C GLY A 705 -15.19 13.16 -1.30
N THR A 706 -14.80 14.42 -1.20
CA THR A 706 -14.37 15.26 -2.32
C THR A 706 -12.87 15.51 -2.29
N GLU A 707 -12.31 15.79 -3.46
CA GLU A 707 -10.93 16.20 -3.66
C GLU A 707 -10.88 17.49 -4.48
N TRP A 708 -9.95 18.36 -4.13
CA TRP A 708 -9.71 19.60 -4.87
C TRP A 708 -8.93 19.29 -6.14
N VAL A 709 -9.60 19.25 -7.28
CA VAL A 709 -8.98 19.02 -8.58
C VAL A 709 -8.79 20.36 -9.29
N GLU A 710 -7.56 20.62 -9.73
CA GLU A 710 -7.24 21.77 -10.58
C GLU A 710 -7.78 21.52 -11.99
N THR A 711 -8.98 22.05 -12.27
CA THR A 711 -9.57 21.97 -13.60
C THR A 711 -9.05 23.13 -14.44
N THR A 712 -8.36 22.79 -15.52
CA THR A 712 -7.89 23.78 -16.49
C THR A 712 -8.99 24.04 -17.51
N GLU A 713 -9.67 25.17 -17.39
CA GLU A 713 -10.58 25.65 -18.44
C GLU A 713 -9.76 26.40 -19.49
N VAL A 714 -9.68 25.84 -20.70
CA VAL A 714 -9.03 26.48 -21.85
C VAL A 714 -10.07 27.26 -22.62
N ALA A 715 -10.27 28.53 -22.24
CA ALA A 715 -11.12 29.42 -23.01
C ALA A 715 -10.32 30.01 -24.19
N LYS A 716 -10.62 29.57 -25.41
CA LYS A 716 -9.99 30.11 -26.63
C LYS A 716 -10.63 31.43 -27.01
N HIS A 717 -10.01 32.55 -26.64
CA HIS A 717 -10.42 33.88 -27.10
C HIS A 717 -9.59 34.27 -28.34
N ALA A 718 -10.27 34.50 -29.47
CA ALA A 718 -9.64 35.08 -30.65
C ALA A 718 -9.42 36.58 -30.41
N VAL A 719 -8.15 36.98 -30.23
CA VAL A 719 -7.80 38.40 -30.06
C VAL A 719 -7.78 39.06 -31.43
N PHE A 720 -8.79 39.87 -31.74
CA PHE A 720 -8.69 40.91 -32.76
C PHE A 720 -7.89 42.07 -32.16
N ALA A 721 -6.69 42.34 -32.69
CA ALA A 721 -5.86 43.45 -32.26
C ALA A 721 -5.98 44.62 -33.27
N ASP A 722 -6.54 45.73 -32.82
CA ASP A 722 -6.87 46.94 -33.63
C ASP A 722 -5.71 47.94 -33.77
N GLN A 723 -4.44 47.51 -33.68
CA GLN A 723 -3.29 48.41 -33.81
C GLN A 723 -2.33 47.99 -34.94
N PRO A 724 -1.88 48.94 -35.80
CA PRO A 724 -1.12 48.62 -37.01
C PRO A 724 0.31 48.12 -36.74
N LEU A 725 0.94 48.53 -35.63
CA LEU A 725 2.32 48.13 -35.30
C LEU A 725 2.43 46.68 -34.79
N THR A 726 1.42 46.20 -34.05
CA THR A 726 1.34 44.81 -33.58
C THR A 726 1.05 43.85 -34.72
N ARG A 727 0.33 44.30 -35.76
CA ARG A 727 0.06 43.51 -36.97
C ARG A 727 1.33 43.13 -37.74
N ALA A 728 2.32 44.03 -37.79
CA ALA A 728 3.60 43.79 -38.47
C ALA A 728 4.52 42.83 -37.71
N LEU A 729 4.56 42.92 -36.37
CA LEU A 729 5.28 41.96 -35.52
C LEU A 729 4.61 40.58 -35.52
N HIS A 730 3.27 40.53 -35.58
CA HIS A 730 2.52 39.28 -35.68
C HIS A 730 2.64 38.60 -37.05
N SER A 731 2.74 39.35 -38.14
CA SER A 731 2.94 38.79 -39.49
C SER A 731 4.35 38.22 -39.67
N LEU A 732 5.38 38.91 -39.18
CA LEU A 732 6.78 38.44 -39.20
C LEU A 732 6.98 37.17 -38.36
N ARG A 733 6.33 37.08 -37.19
CA ARG A 733 6.43 35.89 -36.32
C ARG A 733 5.60 34.70 -36.82
N LYS A 734 4.45 34.95 -37.46
CA LYS A 734 3.59 33.93 -38.09
C LYS A 734 4.28 33.25 -39.27
N LEU A 735 5.06 34.00 -40.06
CA LEU A 735 5.89 33.47 -41.13
C LEU A 735 7.02 32.55 -40.63
N ALA A 736 7.50 32.74 -39.40
CA ALA A 736 8.57 31.93 -38.82
C ALA A 736 8.11 30.64 -38.12
N THR A 737 6.83 30.53 -37.71
CA THR A 737 6.38 29.44 -36.80
C THR A 737 5.13 28.68 -37.25
N GLY A 738 4.48 29.07 -38.34
CA GLY A 738 3.49 28.22 -39.04
C GLY A 738 2.21 27.84 -38.27
N LYS A 739 1.96 28.39 -37.07
CA LYS A 739 0.72 28.17 -36.30
C LYS A 739 0.05 29.51 -35.94
N PRO A 740 -1.26 29.67 -36.17
CA PRO A 740 -1.99 30.87 -35.77
C PRO A 740 -2.07 30.96 -34.24
N VAL A 741 -1.91 32.17 -33.71
CA VAL A 741 -1.92 32.50 -32.28
C VAL A 741 -3.36 32.48 -31.77
N THR A 742 -3.79 31.39 -31.13
CA THR A 742 -4.84 31.46 -30.11
C THR A 742 -4.16 31.80 -28.79
N ARG A 743 -4.57 32.89 -28.12
CA ARG A 743 -4.24 33.06 -26.70
C ARG A 743 -5.17 32.10 -25.96
N ASP A 744 -4.63 30.94 -25.62
CA ASP A 744 -5.30 30.03 -24.71
C ASP A 744 -5.30 30.69 -23.33
N ALA A 745 -6.43 31.27 -22.92
CA ALA A 745 -6.61 31.71 -21.55
C ALA A 745 -6.85 30.44 -20.72
N VAL A 746 -5.75 29.90 -20.21
CA VAL A 746 -5.75 28.77 -19.28
C VAL A 746 -6.14 29.32 -17.92
N THR A 747 -7.40 29.17 -17.56
CA THR A 747 -7.85 29.50 -16.21
C THR A 747 -7.81 28.21 -15.41
N VAL A 748 -6.85 28.09 -14.51
CA VAL A 748 -6.79 26.97 -13.58
C VAL A 748 -7.75 27.28 -12.43
N ARG A 749 -8.89 26.59 -12.40
CA ARG A 749 -9.87 26.70 -11.32
C ARG A 749 -9.76 25.47 -10.44
N LYS A 750 -9.54 25.67 -9.14
CA LYS A 750 -9.68 24.61 -8.15
C LYS A 750 -11.18 24.34 -7.96
N VAL A 751 -11.62 23.16 -8.37
CA VAL A 751 -13.00 22.71 -8.19
C VAL A 751 -12.97 21.50 -7.28
N GLU A 752 -13.81 21.53 -6.26
CA GLU A 752 -14.06 20.40 -5.38
C GLU A 752 -14.90 19.36 -6.15
N ARG A 753 -14.35 18.17 -6.38
CA ARG A 753 -15.01 17.09 -7.12
C ARG A 753 -14.95 15.81 -6.32
N GLU A 754 -16.03 15.04 -6.31
CA GLU A 754 -16.03 13.68 -5.75
C GLU A 754 -14.86 12.88 -6.34
N ARG A 755 -14.11 12.18 -5.49
CA ARG A 755 -12.99 11.33 -5.95
C ARG A 755 -13.47 10.27 -6.95
N TRP A 756 -14.67 9.74 -6.69
CA TRP A 756 -15.42 8.86 -7.56
C TRP A 756 -16.90 9.21 -7.44
N SER A 757 -17.55 9.54 -8.57
CA SER A 757 -19.00 9.73 -8.56
C SER A 757 -19.76 8.40 -8.59
N ALA A 758 -21.02 8.43 -8.14
CA ALA A 758 -21.91 7.28 -8.20
C ALA A 758 -22.02 6.66 -9.61
N SER A 759 -22.08 7.51 -10.64
CA SER A 759 -22.14 7.06 -12.04
C SER A 759 -20.81 6.47 -12.53
N GLN A 760 -19.67 6.97 -12.04
CA GLN A 760 -18.37 6.40 -12.36
C GLN A 760 -18.23 5.00 -11.75
N LEU A 761 -18.65 4.81 -10.50
CA LEU A 761 -18.62 3.50 -9.85
C LEU A 761 -19.53 2.49 -10.53
N ALA A 762 -20.73 2.90 -10.94
CA ALA A 762 -21.68 2.01 -11.58
C ALA A 762 -21.31 1.62 -13.02
N HIS A 763 -20.75 2.55 -13.80
CA HIS A 763 -20.62 2.37 -15.26
C HIS A 763 -19.19 2.44 -15.81
N GLN A 764 -18.23 3.00 -15.07
CA GLN A 764 -16.86 3.22 -15.58
C GLN A 764 -15.82 2.27 -14.99
N VAL A 765 -16.14 1.53 -13.91
CA VAL A 765 -15.25 0.52 -13.34
C VAL A 765 -15.19 -0.70 -14.28
N PRO A 766 -14.03 -1.01 -14.89
CA PRO A 766 -13.95 -2.11 -15.84
C PRO A 766 -14.11 -3.47 -15.17
N ALA A 767 -14.53 -4.48 -15.93
CA ALA A 767 -14.61 -5.85 -15.43
C ALA A 767 -13.24 -6.35 -14.91
N GLY A 768 -13.27 -7.05 -13.77
CA GLY A 768 -12.05 -7.51 -13.09
C GLY A 768 -11.25 -6.40 -12.40
N HIS A 769 -11.83 -5.20 -12.26
CA HIS A 769 -11.28 -4.15 -11.43
C HIS A 769 -12.20 -3.87 -10.23
N ALA A 770 -11.63 -3.23 -9.21
CA ALA A 770 -12.35 -2.68 -8.09
C ALA A 770 -11.72 -1.38 -7.62
N VAL A 771 -12.51 -0.50 -7.04
CA VAL A 771 -12.03 0.69 -6.33
C VAL A 771 -11.80 0.30 -4.87
N LEU A 772 -10.58 0.52 -4.38
CA LEU A 772 -10.12 0.12 -3.06
C LEU A 772 -9.72 1.34 -2.24
N SER A 773 -10.31 1.47 -1.06
CA SER A 773 -9.97 2.46 -0.04
C SER A 773 -9.59 1.71 1.23
N LEU A 774 -8.43 2.04 1.83
CA LEU A 774 -7.91 1.33 3.00
C LEU A 774 -7.54 2.32 4.09
N THR A 775 -7.83 1.95 5.33
CA THR A 775 -7.38 2.67 6.52
C THR A 775 -6.76 1.66 7.47
N ASP A 776 -5.54 1.92 7.94
CA ASP A 776 -4.90 1.01 8.88
C ASP A 776 -5.29 1.32 10.35
N VAL A 777 -4.89 0.42 11.24
CA VAL A 777 -5.06 0.60 12.70
C VAL A 777 -4.24 1.77 13.27
N GLY A 778 -3.22 2.26 12.56
CA GLY A 778 -2.45 3.45 12.90
C GLY A 778 -3.15 4.77 12.53
N GLY A 779 -4.15 4.72 11.66
CA GLY A 779 -4.87 5.89 11.15
C GLY A 779 -4.31 6.42 9.83
N GLU A 780 -3.32 5.76 9.23
CA GLU A 780 -2.91 6.06 7.86
C GLU A 780 -4.01 5.63 6.89
N HIS A 781 -4.24 6.45 5.87
CA HIS A 781 -5.33 6.27 4.93
C HIS A 781 -4.82 6.28 3.49
N ALA A 782 -5.25 5.28 2.73
CA ALA A 782 -5.08 5.21 1.28
C ALA A 782 -6.40 5.61 0.61
N PRO A 783 -6.38 6.62 -0.28
CA PRO A 783 -7.58 7.10 -0.95
C PRO A 783 -8.23 6.00 -1.80
N PRO A 784 -9.47 6.18 -2.29
CA PRO A 784 -10.11 5.25 -3.21
C PRO A 784 -9.37 5.17 -4.55
N LEU A 785 -8.70 4.04 -4.79
CA LEU A 785 -7.85 3.81 -5.96
C LEU A 785 -8.36 2.64 -6.79
N LEU A 786 -8.27 2.76 -8.12
CA LEU A 786 -8.66 1.68 -9.03
C LEU A 786 -7.58 0.61 -9.09
N VAL A 787 -7.96 -0.63 -8.78
CA VAL A 787 -7.09 -1.81 -8.78
C VAL A 787 -7.55 -2.78 -9.88
N ASP A 788 -6.62 -3.20 -10.75
CA ASP A 788 -6.78 -4.36 -11.62
C ASP A 788 -6.48 -5.63 -10.81
N LEU A 789 -7.49 -6.48 -10.67
CA LEU A 789 -7.46 -7.70 -9.87
C LEU A 789 -7.01 -8.94 -10.67
N ARG A 790 -6.73 -8.79 -11.97
CA ARG A 790 -6.34 -9.90 -12.85
C ARG A 790 -4.85 -10.21 -12.83
N GLY A 791 -4.01 -9.33 -12.26
CA GLY A 791 -2.60 -9.59 -11.97
C GLY A 791 -1.59 -8.73 -12.71
#